data_AF-A0A926DK73-F1
#
_entry.id   AF-A0A926DK73-F1
#
_cell.length_a   1.000
_cell.length_b   1.000
_cell.length_c   1.000
_cell.angle_alpha   90.00
_cell.angle_beta   90.00
_cell.angle_gamma   90.00
#
_symmetry.space_group_name_H-M   'P 1'
#
loop_
_entity.id
_entity.type
_entity.pdbx_description
1 polymer ?
#
loop_
_entity_poly.entity_id
_entity_poly.type
_entity_poly.pdbx_seq_one_letter_code
_entity_poly.pdbx_strand_id
1 'polypeptide(L)'
;MKKLLSVTLALSMLLGLCMMPVQADKPFDTYPYVFEDFEKSLSDGSIYGGNATTLTQVNGGVNGSAGAGYVEISAESNSDLSANTSVMPKVGNLLNFSAWVKLDTEIKTDAMSFILYGMVTVHRTSDDESLPETKDVAAWKQISVNPAGLKAGEWVYVSTQEIWDGQMTCFPTVGYNGVESGNPTGKTSEIQNISHISIRMGQNGGTKDLVNPSDSTLRYYIDDISYNVISPGAGEKDDGNIITNSEFNNNTSGWSFDGPAEIVKDAADPAPDGSEGFVKITPKDSSVFGNVSQSMRLQTNHLYKVSFYAKIIRTAKETTTGGVWFLIFGNNRIPDTNGYNTNYPGYTMKDILTVGEWKKVEFYYLHEYKTFVDQPLNVGIRIFAGDDQHNRSDSDFAADSFKIMDMGALSNGDFELGEGSVRRNNTASVDQTSYQVLGWNGQNAAIEHSSDVRPESDGAHSMKVTVTSNGGTAFQGLGLETDASYRLSFWAKGNGLGAEKPLTLVLSREVPAPGGDSESYDVPDYQYIVGSGAVYDDADYTDEIKNNQEWKISDEWQYYECYYDNTFPLKEGLSAPAENVVPRLPFLSFDVDGNGTETSFFIDDMKLERVDKTMPVLSNVAVYGEAVPGNSVTVSYDYSGPAEKDSVLVKALCEYENGIYTSVGSFSADESFKIPESAVGKKLVFELTPIDVQNTVGKPVTVEANEPSGDWGALYFDRLTQTARAYSSYDTKASVVFAAYENGRLSGVETQELNLTASVKAEAEMKTLDISDADTVKIMLWNELDSLKPISKPVIVDNTVPLPTTVHLLGDSLCVNYGTGSYPQQGWGYYIGNYLNKAGTVINHAQGGRTAETFYHDKWANVKKGIQKGDYVFIAFGLNDFYRTPTYDTELTKEEAYHKYLNLLCTEAKEAGANVIFTTITPNNPKTGKLAAQDNLTKWSGYIKDVAAQNNAVCLDINAVLRKIYYYDEALGKETEEKGAESYKQYFLSPEAMERFKEYPISDDMKNKAATYGDWTHVNEDGANLIARTIAEELAKSQSPLANYVLK
;
A
#
# COMPACT_ATOMS: atom_id res chain seq x y z
N MET A 1 34.15 59.46 -30.36
CA MET A 1 34.99 58.24 -30.29
C MET A 1 35.30 57.81 -28.87
N LYS A 2 35.90 58.62 -27.99
CA LYS A 2 36.18 58.19 -26.60
C LYS A 2 34.93 57.84 -25.77
N LYS A 3 33.82 58.58 -25.89
CA LYS A 3 32.55 58.22 -25.23
C LYS A 3 31.83 57.00 -25.83
N LEU A 4 32.07 56.68 -27.11
CA LEU A 4 31.52 55.48 -27.74
C LEU A 4 32.30 54.25 -27.28
N LEU A 5 33.64 54.35 -27.20
CA LEU A 5 34.51 53.30 -26.69
C LEU A 5 34.22 52.98 -25.21
N SER A 6 33.91 53.98 -24.37
CA SER A 6 33.55 53.75 -22.97
C SER A 6 32.19 53.07 -22.79
N VAL A 7 31.22 53.35 -23.65
CA VAL A 7 29.91 52.69 -23.61
C VAL A 7 30.01 51.26 -24.17
N THR A 8 30.82 51.03 -25.21
CA THR A 8 31.06 49.66 -25.73
C THR A 8 31.88 48.82 -24.75
N LEU A 9 32.86 49.39 -24.03
CA LEU A 9 33.63 48.67 -23.01
C LEU A 9 32.78 48.36 -21.76
N ALA A 10 31.88 49.26 -21.37
CA ALA A 10 30.93 49.02 -20.28
C ALA A 10 29.87 47.99 -20.68
N LEU A 11 29.38 48.01 -21.92
CA LEU A 11 28.43 47.01 -22.41
C LEU A 11 29.09 45.63 -22.61
N SER A 12 30.37 45.56 -23.01
CA SER A 12 31.11 44.30 -23.10
C SER A 12 31.51 43.75 -21.73
N MET A 13 31.73 44.60 -20.71
CA MET A 13 31.89 44.15 -19.33
C MET A 13 30.57 43.69 -18.71
N LEU A 14 29.42 44.27 -19.10
CA LEU A 14 28.09 43.79 -18.68
C LEU A 14 27.65 42.52 -19.43
N LEU A 15 28.04 42.33 -20.69
CA LEU A 15 27.70 41.12 -21.46
C LEU A 15 28.68 39.95 -21.25
N GLY A 16 29.91 40.22 -20.79
CA GLY A 16 30.88 39.19 -20.40
C GLY A 16 30.68 38.60 -19.00
N LEU A 17 29.75 39.17 -18.21
CA LEU A 17 29.35 38.68 -16.88
C LEU A 17 28.08 37.80 -16.92
N CYS A 18 27.57 37.46 -18.11
CA CYS A 18 26.41 36.58 -18.30
C CYS A 18 26.78 35.17 -18.83
N MET A 19 28.04 34.73 -18.70
CA MET A 19 28.26 33.30 -18.49
C MET A 19 27.85 33.04 -17.05
N MET A 20 26.59 32.68 -16.85
CA MET A 20 26.14 32.18 -15.56
C MET A 20 27.03 30.97 -15.22
N PRO A 21 27.75 30.94 -14.09
CA PRO A 21 27.97 29.66 -13.44
C PRO A 21 26.60 29.03 -13.23
N VAL A 22 26.49 27.72 -13.41
CA VAL A 22 25.32 26.95 -12.98
C VAL A 22 25.10 27.29 -11.50
N GLN A 23 24.17 28.19 -11.25
CA GLN A 23 23.73 28.57 -9.92
C GLN A 23 22.76 27.48 -9.50
N ALA A 24 23.21 26.58 -8.62
CA ALA A 24 22.32 25.67 -7.92
C ALA A 24 21.43 26.52 -7.02
N ASP A 25 20.23 26.83 -7.46
CA ASP A 25 19.19 27.44 -6.64
C ASP A 25 18.64 26.36 -5.69
N LYS A 26 19.29 26.15 -4.55
CA LYS A 26 18.70 25.70 -3.27
C LYS A 26 19.83 25.63 -2.21
N PRO A 27 19.60 26.02 -0.93
CA PRO A 27 20.51 25.67 0.15
C PRO A 27 20.55 24.14 0.31
N PHE A 28 21.74 23.55 0.44
CA PHE A 28 21.98 22.10 0.42
C PHE A 28 21.43 21.32 1.64
N ASP A 29 20.74 21.98 2.57
CA ASP A 29 20.10 21.37 3.76
C ASP A 29 18.95 20.38 3.46
N THR A 30 18.69 20.05 2.18
CA THR A 30 17.59 19.16 1.74
C THR A 30 18.06 17.90 1.00
N TYR A 31 19.37 17.62 0.95
CA TYR A 31 19.86 16.34 0.40
C TYR A 31 19.99 15.29 1.51
N PRO A 32 19.20 14.20 1.49
CA PRO A 32 19.21 13.19 2.56
C PRO A 32 20.52 12.37 2.71
N TYR A 33 21.52 12.57 1.83
CA TYR A 33 22.70 11.70 1.73
C TYR A 33 24.03 12.43 1.46
N VAL A 34 24.22 13.62 2.05
CA VAL A 34 25.56 14.25 2.12
C VAL A 34 26.39 13.49 3.16
N PHE A 35 27.52 12.92 2.73
CA PHE A 35 28.39 12.14 3.62
C PHE A 35 29.30 13.03 4.46
N GLU A 36 29.77 14.14 3.89
CA GLU A 36 30.49 15.21 4.59
C GLU A 36 30.43 16.50 3.74
N ASP A 37 29.98 17.59 4.36
CA ASP A 37 29.91 18.95 3.79
C ASP A 37 31.02 19.86 4.31
N PHE A 38 31.80 19.43 5.30
CA PHE A 38 32.85 20.22 5.95
C PHE A 38 32.37 21.53 6.57
N GLU A 39 31.07 21.66 6.87
CA GLU A 39 30.48 22.85 7.49
C GLU A 39 30.55 22.79 9.04
N LYS A 40 30.68 21.58 9.60
CA LYS A 40 30.80 21.32 11.05
C LYS A 40 32.21 20.84 11.41
N SER A 41 32.58 20.96 12.69
CA SER A 41 33.92 20.56 13.16
C SER A 41 34.14 19.05 13.03
N LEU A 42 35.26 18.63 12.42
CA LEU A 42 35.73 17.23 12.21
C LEU A 42 35.97 16.40 13.50
N SER A 43 35.38 16.77 14.64
CA SER A 43 35.62 16.18 15.96
C SER A 43 34.91 14.84 16.21
N ASP A 44 34.02 14.41 15.32
CA ASP A 44 33.23 13.19 15.43
C ASP A 44 33.88 11.95 14.79
N GLY A 45 34.92 12.14 13.96
CA GLY A 45 35.63 11.06 13.29
C GLY A 45 34.89 10.50 12.06
N SER A 46 33.97 11.26 11.47
CA SER A 46 33.23 10.91 10.23
C SER A 46 34.18 10.60 9.06
N ILE A 47 35.23 11.41 8.90
CA ILE A 47 36.29 11.28 7.90
C ILE A 47 37.66 11.21 8.57
N TYR A 48 38.51 10.32 8.05
CA TYR A 48 39.88 10.15 8.50
C TYR A 48 40.82 9.85 7.33
N GLY A 49 42.07 10.27 7.47
CA GLY A 49 43.15 9.90 6.57
C GLY A 49 43.82 8.60 7.00
N GLY A 50 44.42 7.87 6.05
CA GLY A 50 45.39 6.82 6.39
C GLY A 50 46.61 7.35 7.16
N ASN A 51 47.50 6.45 7.61
CA ASN A 51 48.64 6.77 8.50
C ASN A 51 49.59 7.90 8.01
N ALA A 52 49.58 8.25 6.72
CA ALA A 52 50.41 9.29 6.12
C ALA A 52 49.61 10.45 5.49
N THR A 53 48.32 10.54 5.84
CA THR A 53 47.38 11.54 5.36
C THR A 53 46.98 12.46 6.52
N THR A 54 47.15 13.76 6.34
CA THR A 54 46.66 14.79 7.26
C THR A 54 45.43 15.45 6.66
N LEU A 55 44.32 15.48 7.39
CA LEU A 55 43.10 16.23 7.04
C LEU A 55 42.95 17.41 7.99
N THR A 56 42.78 18.61 7.44
CA THR A 56 42.50 19.83 8.19
C THR A 56 41.28 20.53 7.60
N GLN A 57 40.29 20.84 8.42
CA GLN A 57 39.20 21.70 7.99
C GLN A 57 39.70 23.14 7.83
N VAL A 58 39.40 23.75 6.68
CA VAL A 58 39.76 25.14 6.39
C VAL A 58 38.49 25.96 6.15
N ASN A 59 38.56 27.26 6.42
CA ASN A 59 37.44 28.17 6.14
C ASN A 59 37.35 28.47 4.63
N GLY A 60 36.15 28.39 4.09
CA GLY A 60 35.83 28.71 2.70
C GLY A 60 36.02 27.54 1.75
N GLY A 61 34.91 26.97 1.28
CA GLY A 61 34.88 25.88 0.30
C GLY A 61 34.29 26.27 -1.05
N VAL A 62 33.68 25.32 -1.74
CA VAL A 62 33.08 25.56 -3.07
C VAL A 62 31.87 26.48 -2.95
N ASN A 63 31.67 27.37 -3.94
CA ASN A 63 30.51 28.28 -4.00
C ASN A 63 30.23 29.15 -2.75
N GLY A 64 31.22 29.32 -1.87
CA GLY A 64 31.06 30.12 -0.65
C GLY A 64 30.56 29.34 0.58
N SER A 65 30.62 28.00 0.56
CA SER A 65 30.46 27.15 1.74
C SER A 65 31.41 27.57 2.88
N ALA A 66 31.00 27.37 4.13
CA ALA A 66 31.72 27.86 5.30
C ALA A 66 33.03 27.11 5.52
N GLY A 67 33.13 25.84 5.09
CA GLY A 67 34.34 25.03 5.22
C GLY A 67 34.64 24.14 4.02
N ALA A 68 35.85 23.57 4.02
CA ALA A 68 36.27 22.50 3.11
C ALA A 68 37.38 21.67 3.78
N GLY A 69 37.59 20.44 3.30
CA GLY A 69 38.69 19.59 3.73
C GLY A 69 39.99 19.92 2.98
N TYR A 70 41.05 20.30 3.69
CA TYR A 70 42.41 20.37 3.16
C TYR A 70 43.18 19.07 3.47
N VAL A 71 43.66 18.40 2.44
CA VAL A 71 44.28 17.07 2.53
C VAL A 71 45.75 17.15 2.11
N GLU A 72 46.63 16.65 2.96
CA GLU A 72 48.05 16.48 2.67
C GLU A 72 48.46 14.99 2.78
N ILE A 73 49.04 14.43 1.72
CA ILE A 73 49.55 13.04 1.70
C ILE A 73 51.06 13.06 1.53
N SER A 74 51.79 12.43 2.45
CA SER A 74 53.26 12.44 2.50
C SER A 74 53.92 11.08 2.19
N ALA A 75 53.14 10.08 1.76
CA ALA A 75 53.64 8.74 1.47
C ALA A 75 53.76 8.43 -0.03
N GLU A 76 54.78 7.63 -0.36
CA GLU A 76 54.94 6.97 -1.67
C GLU A 76 54.03 5.72 -1.79
N SER A 77 52.77 5.82 -1.37
CA SER A 77 51.80 4.72 -1.38
C SER A 77 50.36 5.21 -1.46
N ASN A 78 49.43 4.25 -1.64
CA ASN A 78 47.97 4.40 -1.69
C ASN A 78 47.34 4.89 -0.36
N SER A 79 47.78 6.04 0.15
CA SER A 79 47.21 6.64 1.35
C SER A 79 45.96 7.43 0.97
N ASP A 80 44.78 6.86 1.26
CA ASP A 80 43.50 7.40 0.84
C ASP A 80 42.86 8.28 1.94
N LEU A 81 41.94 9.17 1.55
CA LEU A 81 41.02 9.85 2.46
C LEU A 81 39.76 9.00 2.58
N SER A 82 39.34 8.62 3.79
CA SER A 82 38.27 7.65 3.99
C SER A 82 37.16 8.18 4.88
N ALA A 83 35.93 7.83 4.57
CA ALA A 83 34.74 8.08 5.38
C ALA A 83 34.10 6.73 5.75
N ASN A 84 33.73 6.54 7.01
CA ASN A 84 33.07 5.30 7.44
C ASN A 84 31.67 5.22 6.83
N THR A 85 31.28 4.07 6.28
CA THR A 85 29.91 3.81 5.83
C THR A 85 29.45 2.46 6.37
N SER A 86 28.16 2.36 6.65
CA SER A 86 27.46 1.08 6.90
C SER A 86 26.51 0.72 5.77
N VAL A 87 26.44 1.53 4.71
CA VAL A 87 25.53 1.33 3.59
C VAL A 87 26.09 0.22 2.70
N MET A 88 25.36 -0.90 2.66
CA MET A 88 25.71 -2.06 1.85
C MET A 88 24.85 -2.07 0.59
N PRO A 89 25.44 -1.85 -0.60
CA PRO A 89 24.70 -1.95 -1.84
C PRO A 89 24.38 -3.40 -2.16
N LYS A 90 23.18 -3.63 -2.68
CA LYS A 90 22.72 -4.87 -3.28
C LYS A 90 23.05 -4.88 -4.75
N VAL A 91 23.30 -6.09 -5.27
CA VAL A 91 23.67 -6.26 -6.67
C VAL A 91 22.62 -5.57 -7.51
N GLY A 92 23.04 -4.62 -8.34
CA GLY A 92 22.14 -3.81 -9.16
C GLY A 92 21.87 -2.40 -8.75
N ASN A 93 22.13 -2.08 -7.49
CA ASN A 93 21.98 -0.71 -7.08
C ASN A 93 22.91 0.17 -7.92
N LEU A 94 22.36 1.29 -8.38
CA LEU A 94 23.16 2.32 -9.03
C LEU A 94 23.87 3.10 -7.93
N LEU A 95 25.19 2.93 -7.85
CA LEU A 95 26.04 3.65 -6.94
C LEU A 95 26.40 4.98 -7.58
N ASN A 96 25.92 6.07 -7.02
CA ASN A 96 26.25 7.41 -7.44
C ASN A 96 27.28 8.01 -6.48
N PHE A 97 28.38 8.50 -7.01
CA PHE A 97 29.46 9.13 -6.25
C PHE A 97 29.67 10.55 -6.77
N SER A 98 29.88 11.50 -5.86
CA SER A 98 30.38 12.83 -6.25
C SER A 98 31.25 13.49 -5.19
N ALA A 99 32.08 14.43 -5.63
CA ALA A 99 32.80 15.36 -4.76
C ALA A 99 33.23 16.59 -5.56
N TRP A 100 33.44 17.72 -4.88
CA TRP A 100 34.21 18.83 -5.42
C TRP A 100 35.67 18.70 -5.03
N VAL A 101 36.59 18.84 -5.98
CA VAL A 101 38.02 18.69 -5.75
C VAL A 101 38.78 19.87 -6.34
N LYS A 102 39.76 20.40 -5.60
CA LYS A 102 40.68 21.44 -6.08
C LYS A 102 42.12 21.05 -5.76
N LEU A 103 42.93 20.87 -6.79
CA LEU A 103 44.34 20.52 -6.62
C LEU A 103 45.16 21.73 -6.15
N ASP A 104 46.06 21.51 -5.18
CA ASP A 104 47.11 22.47 -4.79
C ASP A 104 48.48 22.06 -5.37
N THR A 105 48.66 20.78 -5.72
CA THR A 105 49.88 20.23 -6.34
C THR A 105 49.56 19.56 -7.67
N GLU A 106 50.41 19.74 -8.68
CA GLU A 106 50.22 19.12 -10.00
C GLU A 106 50.53 17.62 -9.97
N ILE A 107 49.64 16.83 -10.58
CA ILE A 107 49.75 15.38 -10.72
C ILE A 107 49.85 14.95 -12.19
N LYS A 108 50.52 13.82 -12.44
CA LYS A 108 50.85 13.27 -13.78
C LYS A 108 49.64 12.88 -14.60
N THR A 109 48.50 12.64 -13.94
CA THR A 109 47.24 12.18 -14.54
C THR A 109 46.10 12.94 -13.90
N ASP A 110 45.07 13.27 -14.66
CA ASP A 110 43.79 13.76 -14.16
C ASP A 110 42.92 12.65 -13.53
N ALA A 111 43.43 11.42 -13.39
CA ALA A 111 42.69 10.32 -12.82
C ALA A 111 42.39 10.49 -11.32
N MET A 112 41.19 10.10 -10.91
CA MET A 112 40.75 9.98 -9.53
C MET A 112 39.98 8.65 -9.39
N SER A 113 39.85 8.12 -8.17
CA SER A 113 39.00 6.95 -7.92
C SER A 113 38.25 7.06 -6.60
N PHE A 114 37.00 6.61 -6.62
CA PHE A 114 36.26 6.24 -5.41
C PHE A 114 36.52 4.77 -5.13
N ILE A 115 36.75 4.40 -3.88
CA ILE A 115 37.10 3.04 -3.47
C ILE A 115 36.21 2.62 -2.33
N LEU A 116 35.45 1.55 -2.51
CA LEU A 116 34.70 0.92 -1.43
C LEU A 116 35.59 -0.12 -0.77
N TYR A 117 35.76 -0.06 0.54
CA TYR A 117 36.53 -1.03 1.33
C TYR A 117 35.65 -1.80 2.29
N GLY A 118 35.93 -3.09 2.45
CA GLY A 118 35.11 -3.98 3.26
C GLY A 118 35.80 -5.28 3.61
N MET A 119 35.04 -6.17 4.24
CA MET A 119 35.44 -7.55 4.54
C MET A 119 34.63 -8.51 3.66
N VAL A 120 35.28 -9.57 3.22
CA VAL A 120 34.69 -10.63 2.40
C VAL A 120 35.11 -11.99 2.94
N THR A 121 34.26 -12.99 2.76
CA THR A 121 34.57 -14.36 3.16
C THR A 121 35.07 -15.14 1.96
N VAL A 122 36.22 -15.81 2.12
CA VAL A 122 36.85 -16.66 1.10
C VAL A 122 36.89 -18.11 1.57
N HIS A 123 36.72 -19.06 0.64
CA HIS A 123 36.72 -20.50 0.93
C HIS A 123 38.09 -21.14 0.74
N ARG A 124 38.45 -22.17 1.52
CA ARG A 124 39.74 -22.86 1.37
C ARG A 124 39.83 -23.54 0.00
N THR A 125 40.92 -23.30 -0.73
CA THR A 125 41.25 -23.99 -2.01
C THR A 125 42.37 -25.00 -1.88
N SER A 126 43.09 -24.95 -0.77
CA SER A 126 44.14 -25.93 -0.48
C SER A 126 43.57 -27.21 0.11
N ASP A 127 44.21 -28.33 -0.22
CA ASP A 127 43.98 -29.64 0.40
C ASP A 127 44.53 -29.72 1.84
N ASP A 128 45.06 -28.61 2.37
CA ASP A 128 45.57 -28.53 3.73
C ASP A 128 44.40 -28.46 4.73
N GLU A 129 44.04 -29.62 5.26
CA GLU A 129 42.96 -29.77 6.24
C GLU A 129 43.18 -28.98 7.55
N SER A 130 44.38 -28.44 7.81
CA SER A 130 44.66 -27.64 8.99
C SER A 130 44.14 -26.19 8.91
N LEU A 131 43.84 -25.70 7.71
CA LEU A 131 43.27 -24.37 7.50
C LEU A 131 41.74 -24.41 7.65
N PRO A 132 41.09 -23.41 8.27
CA PRO A 132 39.63 -23.35 8.36
C PRO A 132 38.98 -23.30 6.96
N GLU A 133 37.77 -23.85 6.84
CA GLU A 133 37.01 -23.96 5.58
C GLU A 133 36.71 -22.60 4.94
N THR A 134 36.51 -21.57 5.75
CA THR A 134 36.36 -20.18 5.33
C THR A 134 37.29 -19.26 6.12
N LYS A 135 37.57 -18.08 5.57
CA LYS A 135 38.33 -17.02 6.22
C LYS A 135 37.86 -15.66 5.75
N ASP A 136 37.76 -14.71 6.68
CA ASP A 136 37.47 -13.32 6.32
C ASP A 136 38.75 -12.57 5.96
N VAL A 137 38.69 -11.85 4.85
CA VAL A 137 39.81 -11.05 4.30
C VAL A 137 39.31 -9.66 3.92
N ALA A 138 40.19 -8.68 4.00
CA ALA A 138 39.87 -7.34 3.51
C ALA A 138 39.76 -7.35 1.98
N ALA A 139 38.90 -6.50 1.44
CA ALA A 139 38.68 -6.34 0.01
C ALA A 139 38.31 -4.91 -0.37
N TRP A 140 38.43 -4.59 -1.65
CA TRP A 140 38.09 -3.28 -2.19
C TRP A 140 37.45 -3.35 -3.58
N LYS A 141 36.58 -2.39 -3.90
CA LYS A 141 36.11 -2.10 -5.26
C LYS A 141 36.55 -0.70 -5.64
N GLN A 142 37.41 -0.59 -6.64
CA GLN A 142 37.88 0.70 -7.16
C GLN A 142 37.04 1.10 -8.36
N ILE A 143 36.56 2.35 -8.34
CA ILE A 143 35.71 2.95 -9.36
C ILE A 143 36.46 4.18 -9.87
N SER A 144 37.08 4.03 -11.04
CA SER A 144 37.88 5.10 -11.62
C SER A 144 37.00 6.13 -12.30
N VAL A 145 37.34 7.40 -12.08
CA VAL A 145 36.74 8.54 -12.75
C VAL A 145 37.86 9.31 -13.44
N ASN A 146 37.63 9.69 -14.70
CA ASN A 146 38.50 10.60 -15.43
C ASN A 146 37.83 11.98 -15.50
N PRO A 147 38.00 12.82 -14.45
CA PRO A 147 37.45 14.16 -14.44
C PRO A 147 38.17 15.01 -15.49
N ALA A 148 37.45 15.34 -16.56
CA ALA A 148 37.95 16.26 -17.57
C ALA A 148 38.36 17.59 -16.91
N GLY A 149 39.68 17.82 -16.78
CA GLY A 149 40.21 19.11 -16.36
C GLY A 149 40.40 19.34 -14.86
N LEU A 150 40.78 18.33 -14.06
CA LEU A 150 41.41 18.58 -12.75
C LEU A 150 42.64 19.49 -12.93
N LYS A 151 42.54 20.74 -12.49
CA LYS A 151 43.60 21.75 -12.61
C LYS A 151 43.97 22.31 -11.24
N ALA A 152 45.24 22.69 -11.10
CA ALA A 152 45.70 23.37 -9.90
C ALA A 152 44.96 24.71 -9.71
N GLY A 153 44.39 24.93 -8.52
CA GLY A 153 43.76 26.18 -8.12
C GLY A 153 42.27 26.37 -8.43
N GLU A 154 41.62 25.47 -9.16
CA GLU A 154 40.19 25.54 -9.49
C GLU A 154 39.40 24.38 -8.87
N TRP A 155 38.19 24.66 -8.36
CA TRP A 155 37.25 23.62 -7.92
C TRP A 155 36.63 22.93 -9.14
N VAL A 156 36.69 21.60 -9.15
CA VAL A 156 36.15 20.74 -10.20
C VAL A 156 35.14 19.79 -9.57
N TYR A 157 33.93 19.77 -10.11
CA TYR A 157 32.93 18.79 -9.74
C TYR A 157 33.26 17.47 -10.41
N VAL A 158 33.39 16.42 -9.61
CA VAL A 158 33.69 15.07 -10.06
C VAL A 158 32.53 14.18 -9.65
N SER A 159 31.92 13.50 -10.62
CA SER A 159 30.91 12.48 -10.36
C SER A 159 31.12 11.24 -11.22
N THR A 160 30.67 10.10 -10.70
CA THR A 160 30.63 8.85 -11.45
C THR A 160 29.50 7.97 -10.95
N GLN A 161 29.01 7.10 -11.82
CA GLN A 161 27.98 6.12 -11.49
C GLN A 161 28.50 4.73 -11.81
N GLU A 162 28.29 3.78 -10.90
CA GLU A 162 28.64 2.38 -11.07
C GLU A 162 27.49 1.50 -10.62
N ILE A 163 27.16 0.48 -11.41
CA ILE A 163 26.17 -0.51 -10.99
C ILE A 163 26.89 -1.50 -10.10
N TRP A 164 26.38 -1.72 -8.88
CA TRP A 164 26.98 -2.69 -7.99
C TRP A 164 26.87 -4.10 -8.55
N ASP A 165 28.00 -4.76 -8.78
CA ASP A 165 28.08 -6.10 -9.35
C ASP A 165 28.29 -7.19 -8.29
N GLY A 166 28.26 -6.83 -7.00
CA GLY A 166 28.45 -7.77 -5.89
C GLY A 166 29.86 -8.32 -5.78
N GLN A 167 30.84 -7.70 -6.44
CA GLN A 167 32.21 -8.22 -6.48
C GLN A 167 33.20 -7.21 -5.94
N MET A 168 34.13 -7.69 -5.11
CA MET A 168 35.28 -6.93 -4.63
C MET A 168 36.59 -7.65 -4.93
N THR A 169 37.67 -6.89 -4.99
CA THR A 169 39.04 -7.41 -5.11
C THR A 169 39.57 -7.68 -3.71
N CYS A 170 39.92 -8.92 -3.39
CA CYS A 170 40.44 -9.30 -2.06
C CYS A 170 41.97 -9.19 -1.96
N PHE A 171 42.49 -8.99 -0.74
CA PHE A 171 43.93 -9.07 -0.49
C PHE A 171 44.45 -10.52 -0.62
N PRO A 172 45.66 -10.73 -1.15
CA PRO A 172 46.20 -12.07 -1.40
C PRO A 172 46.33 -12.88 -0.10
N THR A 173 45.69 -14.05 -0.08
CA THR A 173 45.69 -14.96 1.07
C THR A 173 45.98 -16.38 0.60
N VAL A 174 47.10 -16.95 1.04
CA VAL A 174 47.58 -18.28 0.61
C VAL A 174 46.59 -19.38 1.06
N GLY A 175 46.16 -20.23 0.11
CA GLY A 175 45.37 -21.42 0.39
C GLY A 175 43.84 -21.25 0.35
N TYR A 176 43.34 -20.09 -0.09
CA TYR A 176 41.92 -19.74 -0.20
C TYR A 176 41.52 -19.26 -1.62
N ASN A 177 40.24 -19.41 -1.98
CA ASN A 177 39.55 -18.94 -3.20
C ASN A 177 39.75 -17.44 -3.27
N GLY A 178 40.52 -16.98 -4.25
CA GLY A 178 41.00 -15.60 -4.31
C GLY A 178 42.45 -15.48 -4.75
N VAL A 179 43.21 -16.58 -4.75
CA VAL A 179 44.56 -16.65 -5.36
C VAL A 179 44.71 -17.99 -6.09
N GLU A 180 44.45 -18.01 -7.40
CA GLU A 180 45.11 -19.00 -8.26
C GLU A 180 46.59 -18.64 -8.32
N SER A 181 47.48 -19.62 -8.18
CA SER A 181 48.92 -19.41 -8.20
C SER A 181 49.35 -18.62 -9.45
N GLY A 182 49.57 -17.31 -9.30
CA GLY A 182 50.06 -16.44 -10.36
C GLY A 182 49.20 -15.22 -10.75
N ASN A 183 47.99 -15.01 -10.20
CA ASN A 183 47.16 -13.84 -10.54
C ASN A 183 46.75 -13.04 -9.28
N PRO A 184 47.08 -11.73 -9.15
CA PRO A 184 46.92 -10.97 -7.91
C PRO A 184 45.50 -10.44 -7.62
N THR A 185 44.47 -10.87 -8.36
CA THR A 185 43.09 -10.39 -8.19
C THR A 185 42.08 -11.54 -8.38
N GLY A 186 41.51 -12.03 -7.28
CA GLY A 186 40.38 -12.98 -7.30
C GLY A 186 39.06 -12.30 -6.94
N LYS A 187 37.98 -12.67 -7.63
CA LYS A 187 36.60 -12.23 -7.35
C LYS A 187 36.02 -13.04 -6.17
N THR A 188 35.23 -12.37 -5.33
CA THR A 188 34.72 -12.88 -4.05
C THR A 188 33.42 -13.68 -4.19
N SER A 189 33.13 -14.55 -3.21
CA SER A 189 31.87 -15.32 -3.14
C SER A 189 30.84 -14.70 -2.18
N GLU A 190 31.27 -13.99 -1.13
CA GLU A 190 30.36 -13.40 -0.13
C GLU A 190 30.98 -12.14 0.51
N ILE A 191 30.25 -11.01 0.50
CA ILE A 191 30.68 -9.73 1.08
C ILE A 191 30.04 -9.60 2.47
N GLN A 192 30.88 -9.46 3.50
CA GLN A 192 30.43 -9.35 4.89
C GLN A 192 29.98 -7.93 5.23
N ASN A 193 30.74 -6.93 4.76
CA ASN A 193 30.39 -5.53 4.92
C ASN A 193 31.10 -4.64 3.90
N ILE A 194 30.58 -3.42 3.76
CA ILE A 194 31.35 -2.26 3.32
C ILE A 194 31.52 -1.38 4.55
N SER A 195 32.76 -0.99 4.83
CA SER A 195 33.15 -0.31 6.06
C SER A 195 33.54 1.15 5.85
N HIS A 196 34.07 1.49 4.67
CA HIS A 196 34.41 2.86 4.32
C HIS A 196 34.43 3.09 2.81
N ILE A 197 34.15 4.34 2.42
CA ILE A 197 34.40 4.87 1.08
C ILE A 197 35.67 5.70 1.16
N SER A 198 36.58 5.50 0.22
CA SER A 198 37.82 6.24 0.14
C SER A 198 37.98 6.94 -1.19
N ILE A 199 38.68 8.06 -1.16
CA ILE A 199 39.02 8.85 -2.32
C ILE A 199 40.52 8.77 -2.53
N ARG A 200 40.90 8.36 -3.74
CA ARG A 200 42.29 8.30 -4.20
C ARG A 200 42.50 9.26 -5.35
N MET A 201 43.52 10.11 -5.19
CA MET A 201 44.00 11.02 -6.23
C MET A 201 45.13 10.37 -7.02
N GLY A 202 45.04 10.44 -8.36
CA GLY A 202 45.99 9.80 -9.27
C GLY A 202 45.79 8.29 -9.44
N GLN A 203 46.57 7.69 -10.34
CA GLN A 203 46.46 6.26 -10.68
C GLN A 203 47.23 5.34 -9.70
N ASN A 204 48.35 5.81 -9.13
CA ASN A 204 49.27 5.02 -8.31
C ASN A 204 49.30 5.41 -6.82
N GLY A 205 48.58 6.47 -6.45
CA GLY A 205 48.34 6.94 -5.10
C GLY A 205 49.47 7.80 -4.50
N GLY A 206 49.08 8.85 -3.78
CA GLY A 206 49.98 9.67 -2.96
C GLY A 206 51.05 10.41 -3.77
N THR A 207 52.27 10.47 -3.26
CA THR A 207 53.36 11.24 -3.89
C THR A 207 53.89 10.61 -5.19
N LYS A 208 53.51 9.37 -5.53
CA LYS A 208 53.90 8.72 -6.79
C LYS A 208 53.33 9.41 -8.03
N ASP A 209 52.18 10.02 -7.89
CA ASP A 209 51.49 10.68 -9.00
C ASP A 209 51.89 12.15 -9.16
N LEU A 210 52.82 12.68 -8.36
CA LEU A 210 53.32 14.05 -8.52
C LEU A 210 54.09 14.24 -9.83
N VAL A 211 53.82 15.35 -10.54
CA VAL A 211 54.57 15.72 -11.75
C VAL A 211 56.03 16.00 -11.40
N ASN A 212 56.27 16.73 -10.31
CA ASN A 212 57.59 17.09 -9.85
C ASN A 212 58.06 16.15 -8.73
N PRO A 213 59.06 15.27 -8.96
CA PRO A 213 59.53 14.33 -7.94
C PRO A 213 60.22 14.98 -6.74
N SER A 214 60.54 16.29 -6.79
CA SER A 214 61.08 17.00 -5.62
C SER A 214 60.01 17.40 -4.61
N ASP A 215 58.74 17.40 -5.02
CA ASP A 215 57.63 17.66 -4.12
C ASP A 215 57.43 16.42 -3.24
N SER A 216 57.45 16.61 -1.93
CA SER A 216 57.39 15.52 -0.95
C SER A 216 55.99 15.28 -0.39
N THR A 217 55.01 16.07 -0.83
CA THR A 217 53.61 15.98 -0.39
C THR A 217 52.65 16.26 -1.55
N LEU A 218 51.59 15.45 -1.65
CA LEU A 218 50.44 15.72 -2.51
C LEU A 218 49.39 16.49 -1.70
N ARG A 219 48.98 17.66 -2.20
CA ARG A 219 48.06 18.57 -1.50
C ARG A 219 46.85 18.90 -2.36
N TYR A 220 45.65 18.77 -1.80
CA TYR A 220 44.39 19.08 -2.48
C TYR A 220 43.31 19.48 -1.46
N TYR A 221 42.28 20.14 -1.97
CA TYR A 221 41.06 20.45 -1.23
C TYR A 221 39.92 19.57 -1.76
N ILE A 222 39.01 19.21 -0.85
CA ILE A 222 37.81 18.45 -1.16
C ILE A 222 36.60 19.04 -0.42
N ASP A 223 35.44 18.99 -1.07
CA ASP A 223 34.19 19.52 -0.53
C ASP A 223 32.97 18.71 -1.04
N ASP A 224 31.85 18.78 -0.32
CA ASP A 224 30.57 18.09 -0.59
C ASP A 224 30.71 16.64 -1.11
N ILE A 225 31.22 15.75 -0.27
CA ILE A 225 31.36 14.34 -0.64
C ILE A 225 29.99 13.65 -0.57
N SER A 226 29.58 13.01 -1.67
CA SER A 226 28.36 12.22 -1.74
C SER A 226 28.62 10.77 -2.16
N TYR A 227 27.90 9.87 -1.50
CA TYR A 227 27.75 8.47 -1.87
C TYR A 227 26.30 8.09 -1.69
N ASN A 228 25.62 7.83 -2.80
CA ASN A 228 24.22 7.44 -2.82
C ASN A 228 24.08 6.05 -3.45
N VAL A 229 23.38 5.17 -2.75
CA VAL A 229 22.95 3.87 -3.28
C VAL A 229 21.52 4.05 -3.75
N ILE A 230 21.35 4.23 -5.06
CA ILE A 230 20.04 4.33 -5.67
C ILE A 230 19.57 2.91 -5.92
N SER A 231 18.65 2.45 -5.06
CA SER A 231 17.85 1.26 -5.35
C SER A 231 17.08 1.53 -6.65
N PRO A 232 17.12 0.63 -7.65
CA PRO A 232 16.18 0.69 -8.75
C PRO A 232 14.78 0.76 -8.13
N GLY A 233 13.99 1.76 -8.52
CA GLY A 233 12.62 1.87 -8.02
C GLY A 233 11.89 0.58 -8.34
N ALA A 234 11.49 -0.15 -7.30
CA ALA A 234 10.76 -1.42 -7.25
C ALA A 234 11.57 -2.74 -7.21
N GLY A 235 11.41 -3.43 -6.08
CA GLY A 235 11.65 -4.87 -5.93
C GLY A 235 13.07 -5.24 -5.53
N GLU A 236 13.28 -5.64 -4.27
CA GLU A 236 14.47 -6.39 -3.89
C GLU A 236 14.06 -7.69 -3.17
N LYS A 237 13.72 -8.75 -3.91
CA LYS A 237 14.18 -10.11 -3.57
C LYS A 237 15.34 -10.52 -4.45
N ASP A 238 16.09 -11.42 -3.86
CA ASP A 238 17.44 -11.83 -4.15
C ASP A 238 17.42 -13.04 -5.09
N ASP A 239 17.32 -12.80 -6.40
CA ASP A 239 17.40 -13.83 -7.43
C ASP A 239 18.13 -13.25 -8.66
N GLY A 240 19.46 -13.28 -8.62
CA GLY A 240 20.33 -12.58 -9.57
C GLY A 240 19.93 -12.66 -11.05
N ASN A 241 19.79 -11.49 -11.69
CA ASN A 241 20.07 -11.30 -13.11
C ASN A 241 20.44 -9.86 -13.41
N ILE A 242 21.48 -9.39 -12.75
CA ILE A 242 22.18 -8.19 -13.16
C ILE A 242 23.41 -8.68 -13.86
N ILE A 243 23.32 -8.71 -15.19
CA ILE A 243 24.46 -9.00 -16.03
C ILE A 243 25.19 -7.66 -16.18
N THR A 244 25.98 -7.36 -15.16
CA THR A 244 27.10 -6.44 -15.26
C THR A 244 28.33 -7.25 -15.63
N ASN A 245 28.95 -6.83 -16.72
CA ASN A 245 30.28 -7.24 -17.17
C ASN A 245 30.35 -8.54 -18.00
N SER A 246 30.34 -8.33 -19.32
CA SER A 246 30.82 -9.30 -20.31
C SER A 246 31.97 -8.69 -21.10
N GLU A 247 32.97 -8.12 -20.42
CA GLU A 247 34.26 -7.87 -21.07
C GLU A 247 34.76 -9.22 -21.62
N PHE A 248 34.86 -9.34 -22.94
CA PHE A 248 35.25 -10.59 -23.59
C PHE A 248 36.77 -10.88 -23.47
N ASN A 249 37.43 -10.22 -22.52
CA ASN A 249 38.85 -10.34 -22.18
C ASN A 249 39.29 -11.72 -21.69
N ASN A 250 38.43 -12.47 -20.99
CA ASN A 250 38.83 -13.67 -20.25
C ASN A 250 38.26 -14.99 -20.82
N ASN A 251 37.72 -14.99 -22.04
CA ASN A 251 37.04 -16.15 -22.67
C ASN A 251 35.85 -16.75 -21.89
N THR A 252 35.39 -16.11 -20.82
CA THR A 252 34.25 -16.52 -19.99
C THR A 252 33.29 -15.35 -19.82
N SER A 253 32.41 -15.13 -20.79
CA SER A 253 31.51 -13.97 -20.83
C SER A 253 30.08 -14.26 -20.36
N GLY A 254 29.71 -15.54 -20.17
CA GLY A 254 28.34 -15.95 -19.89
C GLY A 254 27.40 -15.92 -21.12
N TRP A 255 27.86 -15.35 -22.24
CA TRP A 255 27.13 -15.30 -23.51
C TRP A 255 27.43 -16.53 -24.37
N SER A 256 26.37 -17.09 -24.96
CA SER A 256 26.39 -18.16 -25.94
C SER A 256 26.28 -17.60 -27.36
N PHE A 257 26.93 -18.27 -28.30
CA PHE A 257 26.96 -17.88 -29.71
C PHE A 257 26.13 -18.88 -30.52
N ASP A 258 25.06 -18.40 -31.15
CA ASP A 258 24.28 -19.18 -32.12
C ASP A 258 24.64 -18.71 -33.53
N GLY A 259 25.22 -19.61 -34.32
CA GLY A 259 25.84 -19.28 -35.59
C GLY A 259 27.31 -18.84 -35.46
N PRO A 260 27.87 -18.14 -36.46
CA PRO A 260 29.30 -17.90 -36.55
C PRO A 260 29.73 -16.63 -35.81
N ALA A 261 29.88 -16.74 -34.50
CA ALA A 261 30.49 -15.71 -33.66
C ALA A 261 31.60 -16.31 -32.80
N GLU A 262 32.63 -15.51 -32.53
CA GLU A 262 33.80 -15.88 -31.74
C GLU A 262 34.30 -14.68 -30.93
N ILE A 263 35.01 -14.94 -29.84
CA ILE A 263 35.72 -13.91 -29.07
C ILE A 263 37.07 -13.66 -29.75
N VAL A 264 37.35 -12.41 -30.10
CA VAL A 264 38.60 -12.00 -30.75
C VAL A 264 39.32 -11.01 -29.85
N LYS A 265 40.64 -11.21 -29.71
CA LYS A 265 41.52 -10.26 -29.04
C LYS A 265 42.32 -9.47 -30.10
N ASP A 266 42.15 -8.15 -30.14
CA ASP A 266 42.85 -7.26 -31.06
C ASP A 266 43.35 -6.00 -30.34
N ALA A 267 44.63 -6.02 -29.96
CA ALA A 267 45.29 -4.88 -29.33
C ALA A 267 45.42 -3.65 -30.26
N ALA A 268 45.27 -3.82 -31.58
CA ALA A 268 45.31 -2.71 -32.53
C ALA A 268 43.94 -2.04 -32.74
N ASP A 269 42.86 -2.71 -32.33
CA ASP A 269 41.48 -2.23 -32.41
C ASP A 269 40.72 -2.58 -31.12
N PRO A 270 41.12 -2.00 -29.98
CA PRO A 270 40.54 -2.32 -28.67
C PRO A 270 39.06 -1.96 -28.61
N ALA A 271 38.34 -2.61 -27.70
CA ALA A 271 36.96 -2.26 -27.43
C ALA A 271 36.84 -0.89 -26.74
N PRO A 272 35.64 -0.30 -26.68
CA PRO A 272 35.44 1.06 -26.16
C PRO A 272 35.81 1.27 -24.69
N ASP A 273 35.85 0.21 -23.90
CA ASP A 273 36.31 0.20 -22.51
C ASP A 273 37.85 0.05 -22.38
N GLY A 274 38.57 0.00 -23.50
CA GLY A 274 40.03 -0.17 -23.55
C GLY A 274 40.49 -1.63 -23.46
N SER A 275 39.56 -2.58 -23.41
CA SER A 275 39.85 -4.01 -23.42
C SER A 275 40.39 -4.49 -24.77
N GLU A 276 41.21 -5.54 -24.73
CA GLU A 276 41.73 -6.14 -25.96
C GLU A 276 40.71 -7.13 -26.58
N GLY A 277 39.69 -7.59 -25.85
CA GLY A 277 38.79 -8.66 -26.29
C GLY A 277 37.33 -8.26 -26.46
N PHE A 278 36.78 -8.48 -27.66
CA PHE A 278 35.36 -8.25 -28.02
C PHE A 278 34.76 -9.45 -28.77
N VAL A 279 33.43 -9.49 -28.94
CA VAL A 279 32.78 -10.51 -29.80
C VAL A 279 32.83 -10.08 -31.26
N LYS A 280 33.41 -10.92 -32.10
CA LYS A 280 33.33 -10.81 -33.56
C LYS A 280 32.27 -11.76 -34.11
N ILE A 281 31.33 -11.23 -34.88
CA ILE A 281 30.29 -11.99 -35.57
C ILE A 281 30.66 -12.03 -37.05
N THR A 282 30.89 -13.21 -37.61
CA THR A 282 31.34 -13.43 -39.00
C THR A 282 30.42 -14.44 -39.70
N PRO A 283 29.22 -14.02 -40.17
CA PRO A 283 28.35 -14.85 -40.99
C PRO A 283 29.13 -15.55 -42.10
N LYS A 284 29.14 -16.90 -42.12
CA LYS A 284 29.91 -17.69 -43.09
C LYS A 284 29.47 -17.43 -44.53
N ASP A 285 28.17 -17.19 -44.72
CA ASP A 285 27.53 -16.80 -45.97
C ASP A 285 26.12 -16.23 -45.67
N SER A 286 25.43 -15.73 -46.70
CA SER A 286 24.06 -15.22 -46.65
C SER A 286 22.97 -16.25 -46.24
N SER A 287 23.33 -17.45 -45.78
CA SER A 287 22.38 -18.47 -45.33
C SER A 287 22.22 -18.59 -43.80
N VAL A 288 23.10 -18.00 -42.98
CA VAL A 288 23.08 -18.15 -41.51
C VAL A 288 23.03 -16.79 -40.79
N PHE A 289 22.30 -16.71 -39.68
CA PHE A 289 22.33 -15.54 -38.78
C PHE A 289 23.42 -15.73 -37.71
N GLY A 290 24.15 -14.67 -37.36
CA GLY A 290 25.03 -14.65 -36.19
C GLY A 290 24.34 -13.94 -35.04
N ASN A 291 23.96 -14.68 -34.00
CA ASN A 291 23.34 -14.13 -32.81
C ASN A 291 24.28 -14.29 -31.60
N VAL A 292 24.34 -13.26 -30.78
CA VAL A 292 24.93 -13.32 -29.43
C VAL A 292 23.77 -13.45 -28.47
N SER A 293 23.75 -14.48 -27.62
CA SER A 293 22.58 -14.80 -26.78
C SER A 293 22.93 -15.23 -25.38
N GLN A 294 22.04 -15.03 -24.43
CA GLN A 294 22.23 -15.46 -23.04
C GLN A 294 20.88 -15.79 -22.41
N SER A 295 20.81 -16.93 -21.70
CA SER A 295 19.65 -17.28 -20.86
C SER A 295 19.62 -16.37 -19.63
N MET A 296 18.52 -15.68 -19.39
CA MET A 296 18.30 -14.74 -18.28
C MET A 296 16.88 -14.77 -17.77
N ARG A 297 16.65 -14.54 -16.48
CA ARG A 297 15.29 -14.29 -15.95
C ARG A 297 15.05 -12.80 -16.01
N LEU A 298 14.31 -12.36 -17.03
CA LEU A 298 13.69 -11.04 -16.99
C LEU A 298 12.37 -11.19 -16.23
N GLN A 299 12.27 -10.49 -15.11
CA GLN A 299 11.00 -10.22 -14.47
C GLN A 299 10.01 -9.60 -15.46
N THR A 300 8.79 -10.13 -15.45
CA THR A 300 7.70 -9.59 -16.28
C THR A 300 7.17 -8.32 -15.65
N ASN A 301 6.72 -7.39 -16.50
CA ASN A 301 6.26 -6.05 -16.15
C ASN A 301 7.34 -5.17 -15.49
N HIS A 302 8.61 -5.45 -15.78
CA HIS A 302 9.74 -4.60 -15.38
C HIS A 302 10.26 -3.79 -16.57
N LEU A 303 10.74 -2.58 -16.26
CA LEU A 303 11.49 -1.76 -17.19
C LEU A 303 12.96 -2.14 -17.14
N TYR A 304 13.60 -2.28 -18.28
CA TYR A 304 15.02 -2.58 -18.37
C TYR A 304 15.75 -1.50 -19.15
N LYS A 305 16.91 -1.07 -18.67
CA LYS A 305 17.87 -0.28 -19.44
C LYS A 305 18.91 -1.22 -20.06
N VAL A 306 18.90 -1.31 -21.38
CA VAL A 306 19.85 -2.14 -22.15
C VAL A 306 20.89 -1.23 -22.79
N SER A 307 22.17 -1.55 -22.59
CA SER A 307 23.26 -0.85 -23.25
C SER A 307 24.40 -1.77 -23.66
N PHE A 308 25.03 -1.49 -24.79
CA PHE A 308 26.23 -2.17 -25.28
C PHE A 308 26.89 -1.34 -26.36
N TYR A 309 28.11 -1.70 -26.75
CA TYR A 309 28.77 -1.14 -27.92
C TYR A 309 28.68 -2.11 -29.09
N ALA A 310 28.45 -1.57 -30.28
CA ALA A 310 28.45 -2.35 -31.51
C ALA A 310 29.08 -1.57 -32.66
N LYS A 311 29.65 -2.27 -33.62
CA LYS A 311 30.10 -1.70 -34.90
C LYS A 311 30.00 -2.69 -36.04
N ILE A 312 30.04 -2.15 -37.25
CA ILE A 312 30.26 -2.94 -38.47
C ILE A 312 31.76 -2.94 -38.75
N ILE A 313 32.40 -4.11 -38.77
CA ILE A 313 33.84 -4.23 -39.06
C ILE A 313 34.07 -4.09 -40.57
N ARG A 314 33.32 -4.85 -41.37
CA ARG A 314 33.35 -4.78 -42.84
C ARG A 314 31.98 -5.09 -43.42
N THR A 315 31.62 -4.44 -44.52
CA THR A 315 30.39 -4.75 -45.25
C THR A 315 30.72 -5.53 -46.53
N ALA A 316 29.92 -6.56 -46.82
CA ALA A 316 30.02 -7.30 -48.08
C ALA A 316 29.18 -6.68 -49.22
N LYS A 317 28.30 -5.72 -48.90
CA LYS A 317 27.42 -4.97 -49.82
C LYS A 317 27.81 -3.48 -49.83
N GLU A 318 27.35 -2.71 -50.82
CA GLU A 318 27.56 -1.24 -50.90
C GLU A 318 26.89 -0.43 -49.77
N THR A 319 26.21 -1.09 -48.83
CA THR A 319 25.60 -0.47 -47.65
C THR A 319 26.68 -0.04 -46.65
N THR A 320 26.62 1.20 -46.17
CA THR A 320 27.55 1.76 -45.17
C THR A 320 26.92 1.89 -43.77
N THR A 321 25.63 1.59 -43.64
CA THR A 321 24.86 1.63 -42.39
C THR A 321 24.37 0.23 -42.01
N GLY A 322 23.95 0.09 -40.75
CA GLY A 322 23.35 -1.12 -40.24
C GLY A 322 22.59 -0.89 -38.94
N GLY A 323 22.06 -1.96 -38.39
CA GLY A 323 21.18 -1.92 -37.24
C GLY A 323 21.38 -3.10 -36.29
N VAL A 324 20.60 -3.08 -35.21
CA VAL A 324 20.60 -4.12 -34.19
C VAL A 324 19.17 -4.59 -33.92
N TRP A 325 18.98 -5.88 -33.79
CA TRP A 325 17.75 -6.52 -33.39
C TRP A 325 17.95 -7.22 -32.04
N PHE A 326 17.32 -6.69 -31.00
CA PHE A 326 17.21 -7.30 -29.68
C PHE A 326 16.11 -8.37 -29.72
N LEU A 327 16.43 -9.61 -29.40
CA LEU A 327 15.59 -10.78 -29.54
C LEU A 327 15.27 -11.35 -28.17
N ILE A 328 14.07 -11.89 -27.99
CA ILE A 328 13.74 -12.74 -26.86
C ILE A 328 13.40 -14.13 -27.40
N PHE A 329 14.16 -15.14 -26.98
CA PHE A 329 13.91 -16.55 -27.26
C PHE A 329 13.32 -17.22 -26.02
N GLY A 330 12.06 -17.63 -26.11
CA GLY A 330 11.46 -18.57 -25.17
C GLY A 330 11.28 -19.93 -25.85
N ASN A 331 11.66 -21.01 -25.18
CA ASN A 331 11.08 -22.31 -25.52
C ASN A 331 9.60 -22.23 -25.15
N ASN A 332 8.71 -22.19 -26.14
CA ASN A 332 7.28 -22.47 -25.98
C ASN A 332 6.41 -21.48 -25.18
N ARG A 333 6.45 -20.16 -25.47
CA ARG A 333 5.31 -19.29 -25.13
C ARG A 333 5.22 -17.97 -25.91
N ILE A 334 4.01 -17.60 -26.31
CA ILE A 334 3.53 -16.21 -26.46
C ILE A 334 2.26 -16.10 -25.57
N PRO A 335 2.06 -15.00 -24.83
CA PRO A 335 0.93 -14.84 -23.90
C PRO A 335 -0.39 -14.49 -24.62
N ASP A 336 -1.50 -14.75 -23.90
CA ASP A 336 -2.90 -14.39 -24.17
C ASP A 336 -3.74 -15.28 -25.12
N THR A 337 -3.14 -16.20 -25.87
CA THR A 337 -3.95 -17.27 -26.50
C THR A 337 -3.23 -18.59 -26.36
N ASN A 338 -3.96 -19.66 -26.07
CA ASN A 338 -3.46 -21.04 -26.02
C ASN A 338 -2.93 -21.53 -27.39
N GLY A 339 -1.90 -20.88 -27.94
CA GLY A 339 -1.36 -21.13 -29.27
C GLY A 339 0.12 -20.77 -29.38
N TYR A 340 0.94 -21.83 -29.46
CA TYR A 340 2.36 -21.77 -29.82
C TYR A 340 2.53 -21.06 -31.17
N ASN A 341 3.15 -19.88 -31.20
CA ASN A 341 3.65 -19.35 -32.47
C ASN A 341 5.12 -18.94 -32.34
N THR A 342 5.93 -19.48 -33.25
CA THR A 342 7.41 -19.45 -33.26
C THR A 342 8.01 -18.10 -33.69
N ASN A 343 7.25 -17.00 -33.57
CA ASN A 343 7.73 -15.70 -34.00
C ASN A 343 8.57 -15.10 -32.88
N TYR A 344 9.90 -15.01 -33.06
CA TYR A 344 10.83 -14.37 -32.13
C TYR A 344 10.40 -12.92 -31.84
N PRO A 345 9.76 -12.62 -30.68
CA PRO A 345 9.46 -11.24 -30.35
C PRO A 345 10.78 -10.51 -30.13
N GLY A 346 10.93 -9.34 -30.72
CA GLY A 346 12.16 -8.58 -30.58
C GLY A 346 12.07 -7.17 -31.13
N TYR A 347 12.99 -6.32 -30.71
CA TYR A 347 13.02 -4.90 -30.98
C TYR A 347 14.15 -4.53 -31.96
N THR A 348 13.79 -3.93 -33.10
CA THR A 348 14.74 -3.60 -34.17
C THR A 348 15.07 -2.10 -34.19
N MET A 349 16.36 -1.78 -34.10
CA MET A 349 16.93 -0.45 -34.31
C MET A 349 17.66 -0.41 -35.65
N LYS A 350 17.17 0.42 -36.58
CA LYS A 350 17.71 0.53 -37.94
C LYS A 350 18.62 1.75 -38.06
N ASP A 351 19.63 1.66 -38.92
CA ASP A 351 20.54 2.75 -39.29
C ASP A 351 21.27 3.45 -38.12
N ILE A 352 21.53 2.71 -37.04
CA ILE A 352 22.25 3.22 -35.86
C ILE A 352 23.75 2.91 -35.86
N LEU A 353 24.21 2.01 -36.75
CA LEU A 353 25.61 1.58 -36.84
C LEU A 353 26.26 2.03 -38.15
N THR A 354 27.57 2.31 -38.08
CA THR A 354 28.43 2.68 -39.21
C THR A 354 29.67 1.76 -39.28
N VAL A 355 30.31 1.72 -40.44
CA VAL A 355 31.52 0.91 -40.66
C VAL A 355 32.73 1.51 -39.95
N GLY A 356 33.44 0.68 -39.18
CA GLY A 356 34.70 1.01 -38.50
C GLY A 356 34.58 1.83 -37.22
N GLU A 357 33.37 2.23 -36.82
CA GLU A 357 33.15 3.10 -35.67
C GLU A 357 32.31 2.39 -34.60
N TRP A 358 32.84 2.32 -33.37
CA TRP A 358 32.09 1.87 -32.22
C TRP A 358 30.96 2.85 -31.89
N LYS A 359 29.73 2.34 -31.84
CA LYS A 359 28.56 3.09 -31.39
C LYS A 359 28.03 2.49 -30.11
N LYS A 360 27.79 3.34 -29.12
CA LYS A 360 27.02 2.97 -27.93
C LYS A 360 25.56 2.85 -28.36
N VAL A 361 24.99 1.67 -28.18
CA VAL A 361 23.56 1.40 -28.34
C VAL A 361 22.95 1.40 -26.95
N GLU A 362 21.97 2.25 -26.71
CA GLU A 362 21.27 2.36 -25.43
C GLU A 362 19.78 2.52 -25.69
N PHE A 363 18.96 1.70 -25.04
CA PHE A 363 17.51 1.77 -25.11
C PHE A 363 16.86 1.20 -23.85
N TYR A 364 15.60 1.56 -23.67
CA TYR A 364 14.77 1.02 -22.59
C TYR A 364 13.81 -0.03 -23.15
N TYR A 365 13.66 -1.14 -22.45
CA TYR A 365 12.85 -2.29 -22.82
C TYR A 365 11.87 -2.61 -21.70
N LEU A 366 10.57 -2.55 -21.99
CA LEU A 366 9.50 -2.91 -21.04
C LEU A 366 8.91 -4.27 -21.43
N HIS A 367 8.99 -5.25 -20.53
CA HIS A 367 8.48 -6.61 -20.75
C HIS A 367 7.05 -6.79 -20.21
N GLU A 368 6.05 -6.13 -20.80
CA GLU A 368 4.72 -6.00 -20.19
C GLU A 368 3.69 -7.07 -20.61
N TYR A 369 3.28 -7.95 -19.69
CA TYR A 369 2.29 -9.01 -19.89
C TYR A 369 1.54 -9.41 -18.61
N LYS A 370 0.27 -9.79 -18.74
CA LYS A 370 -0.46 -10.54 -17.71
C LYS A 370 -0.05 -12.02 -17.77
N THR A 371 0.95 -12.42 -16.99
CA THR A 371 1.46 -13.81 -16.92
C THR A 371 1.31 -14.38 -15.52
N PHE A 372 1.37 -15.71 -15.42
CA PHE A 372 1.39 -16.48 -14.16
C PHE A 372 2.59 -17.45 -14.13
N VAL A 373 3.59 -17.21 -14.96
CA VAL A 373 4.79 -18.04 -15.08
C VAL A 373 6.01 -17.13 -15.10
N ASP A 374 7.00 -17.49 -14.29
CA ASP A 374 8.29 -16.84 -14.16
C ASP A 374 9.40 -17.78 -14.66
N GLN A 375 9.54 -17.86 -15.99
CA GLN A 375 10.53 -18.73 -16.65
C GLN A 375 11.71 -17.91 -17.18
N PRO A 376 12.94 -18.46 -17.15
CA PRO A 376 14.08 -17.85 -17.82
C PRO A 376 13.81 -17.68 -19.33
N LEU A 377 14.11 -16.49 -19.84
CA LEU A 377 14.08 -16.11 -21.25
C LEU A 377 15.51 -16.03 -21.78
N ASN A 378 15.77 -16.51 -23.00
CA ASN A 378 17.04 -16.15 -23.63
C ASN A 378 16.90 -14.78 -24.28
N VAL A 379 17.82 -13.88 -24.02
CA VAL A 379 17.94 -12.64 -24.79
C VAL A 379 19.00 -12.82 -25.85
N GLY A 380 18.72 -12.34 -27.04
CA GLY A 380 19.62 -12.35 -28.18
C GLY A 380 19.87 -10.96 -28.72
N ILE A 381 21.02 -10.78 -29.34
CA ILE A 381 21.36 -9.58 -30.09
C ILE A 381 21.85 -10.02 -31.45
N ARG A 382 21.18 -9.52 -32.49
CA ARG A 382 21.55 -9.69 -33.88
C ARG A 382 21.95 -8.36 -34.46
N ILE A 383 23.15 -8.27 -34.98
CA ILE A 383 23.61 -7.12 -35.75
C ILE A 383 23.42 -7.41 -37.24
N PHE A 384 22.90 -6.45 -37.99
CA PHE A 384 22.62 -6.59 -39.42
C PHE A 384 23.06 -5.36 -40.22
N ALA A 385 23.30 -5.56 -41.52
CA ALA A 385 23.66 -4.48 -42.44
C ALA A 385 22.41 -3.95 -43.18
N GLY A 386 22.37 -2.64 -43.42
CA GLY A 386 21.22 -1.95 -44.01
C GLY A 386 20.03 -1.78 -43.07
N ASP A 387 18.82 -1.79 -43.64
CA ASP A 387 17.56 -1.41 -42.99
C ASP A 387 16.61 -2.59 -42.69
N ASP A 388 17.01 -3.83 -42.97
CA ASP A 388 16.19 -5.02 -42.75
C ASP A 388 16.90 -6.04 -41.85
N GLN A 389 16.31 -6.31 -40.69
CA GLN A 389 16.80 -7.26 -39.69
C GLN A 389 16.79 -8.73 -40.17
N HIS A 390 16.10 -9.03 -41.26
CA HIS A 390 16.09 -10.32 -41.92
C HIS A 390 17.18 -10.45 -42.99
N ASN A 391 17.91 -9.36 -43.30
CA ASN A 391 19.03 -9.41 -44.25
C ASN A 391 20.17 -10.25 -43.68
N ARG A 392 20.32 -11.46 -44.21
CA ARG A 392 21.54 -12.26 -44.07
C ARG A 392 22.62 -11.65 -44.96
N SER A 393 23.79 -11.36 -44.40
CA SER A 393 24.89 -10.70 -45.12
C SER A 393 26.23 -11.27 -44.69
N ASP A 394 27.20 -11.30 -45.61
CA ASP A 394 28.58 -11.74 -45.35
C ASP A 394 29.44 -10.62 -44.68
N SER A 395 28.79 -9.70 -43.97
CA SER A 395 29.40 -8.57 -43.27
C SER A 395 29.86 -9.00 -41.87
N ASP A 396 31.00 -8.48 -41.41
CA ASP A 396 31.48 -8.78 -40.06
C ASP A 396 31.03 -7.67 -39.10
N PHE A 397 30.66 -8.07 -37.89
CA PHE A 397 30.22 -7.15 -36.84
C PHE A 397 31.03 -7.36 -35.56
N ALA A 398 31.11 -6.33 -34.72
CA ALA A 398 31.67 -6.42 -33.39
C ALA A 398 30.65 -5.97 -32.35
N ALA A 399 30.71 -6.56 -31.15
CA ALA A 399 29.95 -6.11 -30.01
C ALA A 399 30.72 -6.28 -28.70
N ASP A 400 30.50 -5.36 -27.75
CA ASP A 400 31.14 -5.39 -26.43
C ASP A 400 30.34 -4.68 -25.33
N SER A 401 30.77 -4.87 -24.09
CA SER A 401 30.33 -4.17 -22.87
C SER A 401 28.81 -4.24 -22.68
N PHE A 402 28.21 -5.41 -22.88
CA PHE A 402 26.77 -5.60 -22.68
C PHE A 402 26.39 -5.40 -21.20
N LYS A 403 25.35 -4.60 -21.00
CA LYS A 403 24.73 -4.31 -19.70
C LYS A 403 23.21 -4.32 -19.88
N ILE A 404 22.52 -5.10 -19.05
CA ILE A 404 21.07 -5.06 -18.91
C ILE A 404 20.79 -4.77 -17.44
N MET A 405 20.18 -3.62 -17.18
CA MET A 405 19.80 -3.18 -15.84
C MET A 405 18.29 -3.30 -15.72
N ASP A 406 17.82 -3.99 -14.70
CA ASP A 406 16.44 -3.91 -14.26
C ASP A 406 16.24 -2.56 -13.55
N MET A 407 15.35 -1.74 -14.11
CA MET A 407 14.94 -0.44 -13.58
C MET A 407 13.75 -0.57 -12.62
N GLY A 408 13.22 -1.80 -12.47
CA GLY A 408 12.17 -2.21 -11.57
C GLY A 408 10.78 -2.30 -12.19
N ALA A 409 9.84 -2.72 -11.36
CA ALA A 409 8.45 -3.03 -11.68
C ALA A 409 7.54 -1.84 -12.01
N LEU A 410 7.93 -0.61 -11.66
CA LEU A 410 7.17 0.59 -12.00
C LEU A 410 7.95 1.37 -13.05
N SER A 411 7.37 1.48 -14.25
CA SER A 411 8.00 2.21 -15.34
C SER A 411 7.76 3.71 -15.20
N ASN A 412 8.86 4.50 -15.26
CA ASN A 412 8.87 5.96 -15.35
C ASN A 412 7.92 6.65 -14.35
N GLY A 413 8.05 6.29 -13.07
CA GLY A 413 7.17 6.78 -12.01
C GLY A 413 7.31 8.27 -11.70
N ASP A 414 8.45 8.87 -12.02
CA ASP A 414 8.72 10.32 -11.93
C ASP A 414 8.23 11.09 -13.18
N PHE A 415 7.72 10.38 -14.19
CA PHE A 415 7.14 10.95 -15.41
C PHE A 415 8.07 11.86 -16.23
N GLU A 416 9.37 11.77 -15.98
CA GLU A 416 10.35 12.62 -16.65
C GLU A 416 10.69 12.17 -18.07
N LEU A 417 11.13 13.14 -18.87
CA LEU A 417 11.64 12.89 -20.20
C LEU A 417 13.09 12.40 -20.13
N GLY A 418 13.31 11.10 -20.30
CA GLY A 418 14.65 10.56 -20.43
C GLY A 418 15.36 11.01 -21.72
N GLU A 419 16.68 11.23 -21.65
CA GLU A 419 17.55 11.33 -22.84
C GLU A 419 17.71 9.92 -23.47
N GLY A 420 16.71 9.47 -24.23
CA GLY A 420 16.78 8.18 -24.90
C GLY A 420 15.51 7.86 -25.67
N SER A 421 15.66 7.28 -26.86
CA SER A 421 14.51 6.79 -27.61
C SER A 421 14.02 5.48 -27.00
N VAL A 422 13.04 5.53 -26.11
CA VAL A 422 12.32 4.33 -25.69
C VAL A 422 11.38 3.89 -26.81
N ARG A 423 11.38 2.60 -27.15
CA ARG A 423 10.50 2.08 -28.20
C ARG A 423 9.93 0.71 -27.79
N ARG A 424 8.59 0.62 -27.83
CA ARG A 424 7.77 -0.50 -27.32
C ARG A 424 7.90 -1.77 -28.17
N ASN A 425 7.49 -2.90 -27.59
CA ASN A 425 7.22 -4.13 -28.34
C ASN A 425 5.86 -4.73 -27.94
N ASN A 426 4.77 -4.18 -28.47
CA ASN A 426 3.49 -4.90 -28.53
C ASN A 426 3.01 -5.13 -29.99
N THR A 427 3.74 -4.60 -30.97
CA THR A 427 3.52 -4.81 -32.40
C THR A 427 4.87 -4.74 -33.12
N ALA A 428 5.04 -5.49 -34.20
CA ALA A 428 6.31 -5.71 -34.92
C ALA A 428 6.94 -4.45 -35.59
N SER A 429 6.51 -3.24 -35.25
CA SER A 429 7.10 -1.97 -35.70
C SER A 429 6.54 -0.81 -34.87
N VAL A 430 7.40 -0.03 -34.21
CA VAL A 430 7.00 1.22 -33.55
C VAL A 430 7.80 2.36 -34.16
N ASP A 431 7.10 3.20 -34.93
CA ASP A 431 7.60 4.49 -35.41
C ASP A 431 7.57 5.53 -34.29
N GLN A 432 8.56 6.42 -34.31
CA GLN A 432 8.99 7.27 -33.20
C GLN A 432 8.09 8.51 -32.94
N THR A 433 6.78 8.46 -33.18
CA THR A 433 6.02 9.70 -33.46
C THR A 433 4.70 9.95 -32.74
N SER A 434 4.30 9.20 -31.71
CA SER A 434 3.09 9.55 -30.94
C SER A 434 3.35 9.71 -29.44
N TYR A 435 3.30 10.96 -28.99
CA TYR A 435 3.12 11.48 -27.63
C TYR A 435 2.54 10.47 -26.62
N GLN A 436 3.39 9.68 -25.96
CA GLN A 436 2.96 8.81 -24.87
C GLN A 436 3.95 8.94 -23.71
N VAL A 437 3.41 8.98 -22.50
CA VAL A 437 4.19 8.90 -21.27
C VAL A 437 4.89 7.56 -21.23
N LEU A 438 6.19 7.57 -20.96
CA LEU A 438 7.03 6.38 -21.01
C LEU A 438 6.49 5.31 -20.05
N GLY A 439 6.32 4.08 -20.53
CA GLY A 439 5.87 2.95 -19.69
C GLY A 439 4.37 2.89 -19.42
N TRP A 440 3.60 3.89 -19.85
CA TRP A 440 2.16 3.96 -19.61
C TRP A 440 1.36 3.82 -20.89
N ASN A 441 0.22 3.14 -20.81
CA ASN A 441 -0.71 2.92 -21.92
C ASN A 441 -2.02 3.67 -21.67
N GLY A 442 -2.65 4.17 -22.73
CA GLY A 442 -4.01 4.70 -22.67
C GLY A 442 -4.97 3.77 -23.41
N GLN A 443 -6.04 3.34 -22.74
CA GLN A 443 -7.18 2.69 -23.36
C GLN A 443 -8.37 3.60 -23.20
N ASN A 444 -9.01 4.00 -24.31
CA ASN A 444 -10.13 4.95 -24.26
C ASN A 444 -9.79 6.25 -23.50
N ALA A 445 -8.51 6.59 -23.41
CA ALA A 445 -7.95 7.76 -22.75
C ALA A 445 -6.70 8.23 -23.50
N ALA A 446 -6.47 9.54 -23.51
CA ALA A 446 -5.23 10.16 -23.96
C ALA A 446 -4.30 10.36 -22.75
N ILE A 447 -3.02 10.06 -22.93
CA ILE A 447 -1.97 10.26 -21.92
C ILE A 447 -0.88 11.18 -22.50
N GLU A 448 -0.51 12.21 -21.75
CA GLU A 448 0.40 13.25 -22.24
C GLU A 448 1.30 13.71 -21.09
N HIS A 449 2.56 14.06 -21.37
CA HIS A 449 3.38 14.78 -20.40
C HIS A 449 2.81 16.19 -20.20
N SER A 450 2.83 16.67 -18.97
CA SER A 450 2.42 18.03 -18.63
C SER A 450 3.50 18.72 -17.82
N SER A 451 3.71 20.01 -18.07
CA SER A 451 4.56 20.86 -17.23
C SER A 451 3.88 21.28 -15.92
N ASP A 452 2.63 20.87 -15.70
CA ASP A 452 1.91 21.09 -14.45
C ASP A 452 2.29 19.96 -13.49
N VAL A 453 3.23 20.24 -12.59
CA VAL A 453 3.82 19.27 -11.65
C VAL A 453 3.39 19.58 -10.22
N ARG A 454 3.56 18.62 -9.32
CA ARG A 454 3.26 18.82 -7.90
C ARG A 454 4.14 19.91 -7.28
N PRO A 455 3.73 20.49 -6.12
CA PRO A 455 4.60 21.36 -5.34
C PRO A 455 5.91 20.65 -4.96
N GLU A 456 7.02 21.37 -5.09
CA GLU A 456 8.36 20.88 -4.74
C GLU A 456 8.79 19.61 -5.48
N SER A 457 8.20 19.34 -6.66
CA SER A 457 8.75 18.32 -7.55
C SER A 457 10.18 18.68 -7.95
N ASP A 458 11.07 17.69 -7.90
CA ASP A 458 12.42 17.80 -8.49
C ASP A 458 12.37 17.59 -10.02
N GLY A 459 11.23 17.09 -10.53
CA GLY A 459 10.93 16.86 -11.93
C GLY A 459 10.28 18.04 -12.64
N ALA A 460 10.34 18.02 -13.98
CA ALA A 460 9.72 19.01 -14.85
C ALA A 460 8.39 18.54 -15.47
N HIS A 461 8.00 17.28 -15.31
CA HIS A 461 6.83 16.71 -15.98
C HIS A 461 6.00 15.81 -15.07
N SER A 462 4.68 15.93 -15.20
CA SER A 462 3.71 14.96 -14.68
C SER A 462 3.02 14.23 -15.84
N MET A 463 2.28 13.16 -15.55
CA MET A 463 1.37 12.55 -16.51
C MET A 463 -0.03 13.15 -16.40
N LYS A 464 -0.52 13.74 -17.50
CA LYS A 464 -1.93 14.09 -17.68
C LYS A 464 -2.69 12.94 -18.33
N VAL A 465 -3.81 12.57 -17.73
CA VAL A 465 -4.78 11.62 -18.27
C VAL A 465 -6.05 12.38 -18.66
N THR A 466 -6.59 12.07 -19.84
CA THR A 466 -7.89 12.60 -20.31
C THR A 466 -8.71 11.45 -20.88
N VAL A 467 -9.82 11.11 -20.20
CA VAL A 467 -10.73 10.03 -20.62
C VAL A 467 -11.49 10.46 -21.87
N THR A 468 -11.30 9.74 -22.98
CA THR A 468 -11.92 10.07 -24.28
C THR A 468 -13.23 9.31 -24.53
N SER A 469 -13.49 8.25 -23.77
CA SER A 469 -14.78 7.56 -23.72
C SER A 469 -14.94 6.84 -22.37
N ASN A 470 -16.19 6.65 -21.92
CA ASN A 470 -16.50 6.04 -20.62
C ASN A 470 -15.71 4.75 -20.35
N GLY A 471 -15.19 4.62 -19.14
CA GLY A 471 -14.35 3.50 -18.72
C GLY A 471 -12.91 3.59 -19.24
N GLY A 472 -12.51 4.71 -19.86
CA GLY A 472 -11.14 4.92 -20.29
C GLY A 472 -10.17 5.12 -19.14
N THR A 473 -8.94 4.67 -19.30
CA THR A 473 -7.93 4.68 -18.24
C THR A 473 -6.50 4.73 -18.77
N ALA A 474 -5.59 5.19 -17.91
CA ALA A 474 -4.15 5.04 -18.09
C ALA A 474 -3.68 3.83 -17.26
N PHE A 475 -2.87 2.96 -17.85
CA PHE A 475 -2.46 1.72 -17.20
C PHE A 475 -1.03 1.28 -17.53
N GLN A 476 -0.42 0.50 -16.64
CA GLN A 476 0.82 -0.24 -16.88
C GLN A 476 0.81 -1.59 -16.16
N GLY A 477 1.54 -2.58 -16.66
CA GLY A 477 1.81 -3.81 -15.93
C GLY A 477 2.66 -3.55 -14.69
N LEU A 478 2.37 -4.24 -13.59
CA LEU A 478 3.24 -4.27 -12.41
C LEU A 478 3.90 -5.63 -12.24
N GLY A 479 5.21 -5.62 -12.07
CA GLY A 479 5.99 -6.80 -11.67
C GLY A 479 5.98 -6.95 -10.15
N LEU A 480 5.18 -7.89 -9.65
CA LEU A 480 5.05 -8.11 -8.22
C LEU A 480 5.61 -9.49 -7.87
N GLU A 481 6.56 -9.51 -6.95
CA GLU A 481 7.17 -10.72 -6.42
C GLU A 481 6.14 -11.52 -5.63
N THR A 482 6.26 -12.85 -5.67
CA THR A 482 5.39 -13.73 -4.89
C THR A 482 5.70 -13.59 -3.40
N ASP A 483 4.65 -13.55 -2.59
CA ASP A 483 4.74 -13.45 -1.12
C ASP A 483 5.59 -12.25 -0.67
N ALA A 484 5.31 -11.09 -1.27
CA ALA A 484 5.97 -9.83 -0.98
C ALA A 484 4.95 -8.70 -0.80
N SER A 485 5.26 -7.80 0.11
CA SER A 485 4.46 -6.60 0.38
C SER A 485 5.17 -5.36 -0.14
N TYR A 486 4.38 -4.38 -0.60
CA TYR A 486 4.84 -3.18 -1.28
C TYR A 486 4.24 -1.94 -0.65
N ARG A 487 4.93 -0.82 -0.70
CA ARG A 487 4.41 0.54 -0.52
C ARG A 487 4.24 1.16 -1.90
N LEU A 488 3.06 1.65 -2.21
CA LEU A 488 2.76 2.40 -3.41
C LEU A 488 2.36 3.82 -3.02
N SER A 489 3.08 4.80 -3.56
CA SER A 489 2.81 6.21 -3.30
C SER A 489 2.86 7.03 -4.59
N PHE A 490 2.13 8.15 -4.62
CA PHE A 490 2.07 9.06 -5.76
C PHE A 490 1.41 10.38 -5.37
N TRP A 491 1.57 11.40 -6.21
CA TRP A 491 0.79 12.62 -6.17
C TRP A 491 -0.25 12.63 -7.28
N ALA A 492 -1.43 13.18 -7.00
CA ALA A 492 -2.44 13.38 -8.03
C ALA A 492 -3.30 14.62 -7.77
N LYS A 493 -3.86 15.17 -8.86
CA LYS A 493 -4.91 16.19 -8.82
C LYS A 493 -5.87 16.06 -10.00
N GLY A 494 -7.06 16.60 -9.85
CA GLY A 494 -8.05 16.78 -10.90
C GLY A 494 -7.67 17.87 -11.89
N ASN A 495 -8.39 17.89 -13.00
CA ASN A 495 -8.31 18.95 -14.00
C ASN A 495 -9.72 19.44 -14.35
N GLY A 496 -10.27 20.29 -13.49
CA GLY A 496 -11.62 20.85 -13.65
C GLY A 496 -12.72 19.90 -13.19
N LEU A 497 -12.47 19.11 -12.15
CA LEU A 497 -13.45 18.19 -11.55
C LEU A 497 -14.54 18.94 -10.75
N GLY A 498 -14.26 20.16 -10.31
CA GLY A 498 -15.19 21.00 -9.58
C GLY A 498 -15.27 20.65 -8.10
N ALA A 499 -16.03 19.61 -7.74
CA ALA A 499 -16.10 19.08 -6.38
C ALA A 499 -15.19 17.84 -6.25
N GLU A 500 -14.73 17.54 -5.03
CA GLU A 500 -13.95 16.34 -4.75
C GLU A 500 -14.63 15.08 -5.28
N LYS A 501 -13.85 14.25 -5.98
CA LYS A 501 -14.31 13.01 -6.61
C LYS A 501 -13.63 11.79 -6.01
N PRO A 502 -14.26 10.61 -5.97
CA PRO A 502 -13.59 9.38 -5.56
C PRO A 502 -12.42 9.06 -6.49
N LEU A 503 -11.30 8.63 -5.89
CA LEU A 503 -10.12 8.11 -6.58
C LEU A 503 -9.87 6.67 -6.10
N THR A 504 -9.55 5.79 -7.03
CA THR A 504 -9.20 4.39 -6.73
C THR A 504 -8.17 3.90 -7.72
N LEU A 505 -7.24 3.06 -7.25
CA LEU A 505 -6.34 2.32 -8.12
C LEU A 505 -6.95 0.95 -8.42
N VAL A 506 -6.78 0.45 -9.64
CA VAL A 506 -7.34 -0.83 -10.08
C VAL A 506 -6.19 -1.73 -10.50
N LEU A 507 -6.09 -2.91 -9.89
CA LEU A 507 -5.19 -3.99 -10.32
C LEU A 507 -6.00 -5.01 -11.13
N SER A 508 -5.92 -4.95 -12.46
CA SER A 508 -6.58 -5.88 -13.38
C SER A 508 -5.67 -7.07 -13.72
N ARG A 509 -6.15 -8.28 -13.46
CA ARG A 509 -5.55 -9.58 -13.81
C ARG A 509 -6.41 -10.37 -14.79
N GLU A 510 -7.55 -9.83 -15.22
CA GLU A 510 -8.43 -10.49 -16.18
C GLU A 510 -7.68 -10.84 -17.46
N VAL A 511 -7.85 -12.08 -17.91
CA VAL A 511 -7.39 -12.58 -19.21
C VAL A 511 -8.53 -13.36 -19.90
N PRO A 512 -8.65 -13.28 -21.24
CA PRO A 512 -9.66 -13.98 -22.04
C PRO A 512 -9.75 -15.50 -21.81
N ALA A 513 -8.63 -16.13 -21.46
CA ALA A 513 -8.56 -17.56 -21.18
C ALA A 513 -7.63 -17.80 -19.97
N PRO A 514 -8.16 -17.86 -18.74
CA PRO A 514 -7.36 -18.16 -17.56
C PRO A 514 -6.70 -19.54 -17.71
N GLY A 515 -5.48 -19.68 -17.20
CA GLY A 515 -4.54 -20.78 -17.49
C GLY A 515 -4.98 -22.21 -17.11
N GLY A 516 -6.21 -22.40 -16.65
CA GLY A 516 -6.75 -23.68 -16.19
C GLY A 516 -5.86 -24.31 -15.13
N ASP A 517 -5.48 -25.57 -15.35
CA ASP A 517 -4.61 -26.37 -14.47
C ASP A 517 -3.16 -25.84 -14.39
N SER A 518 -2.75 -24.94 -15.28
CA SER A 518 -1.38 -24.39 -15.31
C SER A 518 -1.17 -23.19 -14.38
N GLU A 519 -2.23 -22.74 -13.71
CA GLU A 519 -2.18 -21.67 -12.73
C GLU A 519 -2.38 -22.26 -11.33
N SER A 520 -1.40 -22.07 -10.45
CA SER A 520 -1.38 -22.71 -9.13
C SER A 520 -1.99 -21.85 -8.01
N TYR A 521 -2.14 -20.54 -8.21
CA TYR A 521 -2.65 -19.60 -7.20
C TYR A 521 -4.10 -19.25 -7.47
N ASP A 522 -4.86 -19.04 -6.39
CA ASP A 522 -6.21 -18.50 -6.43
C ASP A 522 -6.15 -16.96 -6.33
N VAL A 523 -6.25 -16.32 -7.50
CA VAL A 523 -6.08 -14.87 -7.70
C VAL A 523 -7.37 -14.26 -8.27
N PRO A 524 -7.82 -13.10 -7.76
CA PRO A 524 -8.97 -12.38 -8.33
C PRO A 524 -8.61 -11.69 -9.65
N ASP A 525 -9.57 -11.57 -10.56
CA ASP A 525 -9.39 -10.85 -11.83
C ASP A 525 -9.27 -9.34 -11.66
N TYR A 526 -9.80 -8.78 -10.57
CA TYR A 526 -9.75 -7.36 -10.24
C TYR A 526 -9.54 -7.17 -8.73
N GLN A 527 -8.71 -6.19 -8.36
CA GLN A 527 -8.61 -5.67 -6.99
C GLN A 527 -8.60 -4.15 -7.03
N TYR A 528 -9.30 -3.51 -6.10
CA TYR A 528 -9.37 -2.05 -6.03
C TYR A 528 -8.60 -1.55 -4.80
N ILE A 529 -7.56 -0.75 -5.01
CA ILE A 529 -6.71 -0.22 -3.93
C ILE A 529 -7.11 1.23 -3.61
N VAL A 530 -7.20 1.49 -2.32
CA VAL A 530 -7.55 2.76 -1.69
C VAL A 530 -6.86 2.84 -0.32
N GLY A 531 -6.60 4.05 0.17
CA GLY A 531 -6.04 4.33 1.50
C GLY A 531 -6.96 5.24 2.33
N SER A 532 -6.53 5.62 3.55
CA SER A 532 -7.27 6.60 4.36
C SER A 532 -6.88 8.03 4.00
N GLY A 533 -7.67 8.68 3.13
CA GLY A 533 -7.48 10.09 2.74
C GLY A 533 -6.13 10.44 2.08
N ALA A 534 -5.94 11.72 1.75
CA ALA A 534 -4.65 12.25 1.31
C ALA A 534 -3.71 12.37 2.52
N VAL A 535 -2.46 11.90 2.39
CA VAL A 535 -1.44 11.98 3.45
C VAL A 535 -0.77 13.35 3.31
N TYR A 536 -0.88 14.22 4.31
CA TYR A 536 -0.17 15.50 4.29
C TYR A 536 1.26 15.30 4.77
N ASP A 537 2.22 15.65 3.91
CA ASP A 537 3.65 15.64 4.20
C ASP A 537 3.99 16.83 5.09
N ASP A 538 3.79 16.70 6.40
CA ASP A 538 4.34 17.64 7.38
C ASP A 538 4.72 16.88 8.66
N ALA A 539 5.99 17.03 9.06
CA ALA A 539 6.65 16.28 10.13
C ALA A 539 6.13 16.59 11.55
N ASP A 540 5.00 17.30 11.68
CA ASP A 540 4.43 17.76 12.95
C ASP A 540 2.99 17.28 13.22
N TYR A 541 2.44 16.36 12.43
CA TYR A 541 1.07 15.88 12.68
C TYR A 541 0.99 14.77 13.74
N THR A 542 0.69 15.19 14.96
CA THR A 542 0.21 14.34 16.05
C THR A 542 -1.33 14.25 16.02
N ASP A 543 -1.83 13.02 16.09
CA ASP A 543 -3.11 12.60 16.69
C ASP A 543 -4.48 12.64 15.95
N GLU A 544 -4.63 13.00 14.67
CA GLU A 544 -5.93 12.75 13.97
C GLU A 544 -5.77 12.36 12.49
N ILE A 545 -5.32 11.13 12.22
CA ILE A 545 -5.60 10.46 10.94
C ILE A 545 -7.05 9.97 10.99
N LYS A 546 -7.92 10.53 10.14
CA LYS A 546 -9.28 10.03 9.94
C LYS A 546 -9.22 8.71 9.17
N ASN A 547 -8.91 7.64 9.87
CA ASN A 547 -9.05 6.27 9.39
C ASN A 547 -10.52 6.05 8.98
N ASN A 548 -10.77 5.57 7.75
CA ASN A 548 -12.07 5.28 7.11
C ASN A 548 -12.66 6.31 6.13
N GLN A 549 -11.83 6.96 5.29
CA GLN A 549 -12.35 7.70 4.14
C GLN A 549 -11.69 7.24 2.84
N GLU A 550 -12.49 6.92 1.82
CA GLU A 550 -12.00 6.71 0.45
C GLU A 550 -11.13 7.88 0.02
N TRP A 551 -10.08 7.58 -0.74
CA TRP A 551 -9.33 8.62 -1.44
C TRP A 551 -10.26 9.46 -2.27
N LYS A 552 -10.12 10.77 -2.12
CA LYS A 552 -10.78 11.75 -2.95
C LYS A 552 -9.74 12.63 -3.59
N ILE A 553 -9.98 12.93 -4.86
CA ILE A 553 -9.18 13.82 -5.67
C ILE A 553 -9.93 15.13 -5.87
N SER A 554 -9.24 16.22 -5.56
CA SER A 554 -9.63 17.60 -5.82
C SER A 554 -8.82 18.17 -6.99
N ASP A 555 -9.13 19.38 -7.45
CA ASP A 555 -8.32 20.08 -8.45
C ASP A 555 -6.97 20.61 -7.90
N GLU A 556 -6.64 20.32 -6.63
CA GLU A 556 -5.37 20.63 -5.98
C GLU A 556 -4.49 19.37 -5.84
N TRP A 557 -3.18 19.55 -5.86
CA TRP A 557 -2.21 18.45 -5.67
C TRP A 557 -2.31 17.84 -4.28
N GLN A 558 -2.48 16.51 -4.25
CA GLN A 558 -2.61 15.72 -3.04
C GLN A 558 -1.69 14.50 -3.12
N TYR A 559 -1.10 14.11 -1.98
CA TYR A 559 -0.27 12.92 -1.87
C TYR A 559 -1.08 11.72 -1.39
N TYR A 560 -0.82 10.57 -1.98
CA TYR A 560 -1.51 9.32 -1.72
C TYR A 560 -0.47 8.22 -1.43
N GLU A 561 -0.73 7.40 -0.43
CA GLU A 561 0.12 6.26 -0.06
C GLU A 561 -0.71 5.08 0.43
N CYS A 562 -0.39 3.87 -0.04
CA CYS A 562 -0.95 2.62 0.44
C CYS A 562 0.13 1.54 0.48
N TYR A 563 -0.09 0.47 1.26
CA TYR A 563 0.79 -0.70 1.23
C TYR A 563 0.01 -1.89 0.65
N TYR A 564 0.55 -2.64 -0.31
CA TYR A 564 -0.14 -3.76 -0.98
C TYR A 564 0.58 -5.09 -0.76
N ASP A 565 -0.15 -6.17 -0.50
CA ASP A 565 0.42 -7.52 -0.34
C ASP A 565 0.13 -8.43 -1.54
N ASN A 566 1.18 -8.96 -2.18
CA ASN A 566 1.09 -9.85 -3.35
C ASN A 566 1.12 -11.33 -2.93
N THR A 567 0.32 -11.69 -1.92
CA THR A 567 0.26 -13.04 -1.34
C THR A 567 -1.08 -13.71 -1.65
N PHE A 568 -1.04 -14.91 -2.24
CA PHE A 568 -2.24 -15.64 -2.65
C PHE A 568 -2.21 -17.11 -2.22
N PRO A 569 -3.35 -17.68 -1.79
CA PRO A 569 -3.42 -19.11 -1.49
C PRO A 569 -3.28 -19.92 -2.78
N LEU A 570 -2.82 -21.16 -2.64
CA LEU A 570 -2.84 -22.12 -3.74
C LEU A 570 -4.28 -22.60 -4.01
N LYS A 571 -4.55 -23.01 -5.25
CA LYS A 571 -5.82 -23.64 -5.61
C LYS A 571 -6.04 -24.93 -4.81
N GLU A 572 -7.31 -25.26 -4.57
CA GLU A 572 -7.71 -26.44 -3.79
C GLU A 572 -7.03 -27.72 -4.30
N GLY A 573 -6.42 -28.48 -3.37
CA GLY A 573 -5.74 -29.74 -3.69
C GLY A 573 -4.24 -29.63 -3.99
N LEU A 574 -3.66 -28.42 -4.04
CA LEU A 574 -2.23 -28.20 -4.22
C LEU A 574 -1.51 -27.93 -2.88
N SER A 575 -0.38 -28.59 -2.66
CA SER A 575 0.51 -28.34 -1.50
C SER A 575 1.72 -27.47 -1.83
N ALA A 576 2.00 -27.26 -3.11
CA ALA A 576 3.06 -26.41 -3.65
C ALA A 576 2.66 -25.95 -5.07
N PRO A 577 3.13 -24.79 -5.54
CA PRO A 577 2.90 -24.36 -6.92
C PRO A 577 3.65 -25.27 -7.91
N ALA A 578 3.19 -25.27 -9.17
CA ALA A 578 3.95 -25.89 -10.25
C ALA A 578 5.27 -25.14 -10.50
N GLU A 579 6.24 -25.82 -11.12
CA GLU A 579 7.56 -25.26 -11.38
C GLU A 579 7.47 -23.95 -12.18
N ASN A 580 8.12 -22.91 -11.69
CA ASN A 580 8.16 -21.57 -12.29
C ASN A 580 6.78 -20.90 -12.44
N VAL A 581 5.78 -21.27 -11.62
CA VAL A 581 4.47 -20.60 -11.59
C VAL A 581 4.43 -19.57 -10.46
N VAL A 582 3.93 -18.37 -10.78
CA VAL A 582 3.74 -17.23 -9.86
C VAL A 582 2.27 -16.79 -9.86
N PRO A 583 1.81 -16.02 -8.86
CA PRO A 583 0.50 -15.38 -8.94
C PRO A 583 0.38 -14.55 -10.22
N ARG A 584 -0.80 -14.53 -10.82
CA ARG A 584 -1.01 -13.79 -12.06
C ARG A 584 -0.68 -12.31 -11.84
N LEU A 585 0.19 -11.74 -12.68
CA LEU A 585 0.64 -10.36 -12.53
C LEU A 585 -0.43 -9.36 -12.99
N PRO A 586 -0.67 -8.26 -12.23
CA PRO A 586 -1.69 -7.28 -12.55
C PRO A 586 -1.21 -6.18 -13.49
N PHE A 587 -2.18 -5.50 -14.10
CA PHE A 587 -2.03 -4.18 -14.67
C PHE A 587 -2.66 -3.17 -13.73
N LEU A 588 -1.90 -2.16 -13.35
CA LEU A 588 -2.35 -1.03 -12.54
C LEU A 588 -2.98 0.03 -13.42
N SER A 589 -4.13 0.54 -13.02
CA SER A 589 -4.80 1.68 -13.64
C SER A 589 -5.48 2.59 -12.61
N PHE A 590 -5.97 3.74 -13.05
CA PHE A 590 -6.65 4.70 -12.18
C PHE A 590 -8.14 4.81 -12.53
N ASP A 591 -8.96 4.90 -11.50
CA ASP A 591 -10.39 5.18 -11.57
C ASP A 591 -10.72 6.47 -10.81
N VAL A 592 -11.09 7.51 -11.56
CA VAL A 592 -11.55 8.80 -11.02
C VAL A 592 -13.03 8.96 -11.35
N ASP A 593 -13.88 8.87 -10.33
CA ASP A 593 -15.35 9.00 -10.46
C ASP A 593 -16.00 8.03 -11.48
N GLY A 594 -15.51 6.79 -11.58
CA GLY A 594 -16.01 5.80 -12.54
C GLY A 594 -15.49 6.02 -13.97
N ASN A 595 -14.47 6.86 -14.16
CA ASN A 595 -13.87 7.19 -15.45
C ASN A 595 -14.89 7.61 -16.51
N GLY A 596 -15.72 8.61 -16.17
CA GLY A 596 -16.62 9.26 -17.12
C GLY A 596 -15.87 9.92 -18.29
N THR A 597 -16.52 10.02 -19.44
CA THR A 597 -15.97 10.76 -20.59
C THR A 597 -15.67 12.21 -20.18
N GLU A 598 -14.53 12.74 -20.63
CA GLU A 598 -13.98 14.06 -20.28
C GLU A 598 -13.38 14.17 -18.87
N THR A 599 -13.43 13.13 -18.03
CA THR A 599 -12.67 13.10 -16.79
C THR A 599 -11.18 13.29 -17.09
N SER A 600 -10.56 14.26 -16.43
CA SER A 600 -9.15 14.60 -16.63
C SER A 600 -8.47 14.83 -15.28
N PHE A 601 -7.26 14.31 -15.14
CA PHE A 601 -6.47 14.36 -13.91
C PHE A 601 -4.98 14.24 -14.23
N PHE A 602 -4.15 14.57 -13.26
CA PHE A 602 -2.70 14.51 -13.31
C PHE A 602 -2.17 13.55 -12.25
N ILE A 603 -1.07 12.88 -12.56
CA ILE A 603 -0.34 11.98 -11.67
C ILE A 603 1.14 12.35 -11.74
N ASP A 604 1.80 12.38 -10.58
CA ASP A 604 3.21 12.73 -10.46
C ASP A 604 3.90 11.87 -9.38
N ASP A 605 5.23 11.72 -9.48
CA ASP A 605 6.10 11.04 -8.50
C ASP A 605 5.57 9.72 -7.93
N MET A 606 5.13 8.84 -8.81
CA MET A 606 4.68 7.50 -8.47
C MET A 606 5.86 6.60 -8.10
N LYS A 607 5.75 5.89 -6.98
CA LYS A 607 6.75 4.96 -6.46
C LYS A 607 6.10 3.66 -6.04
N LEU A 608 6.81 2.57 -6.28
CA LEU A 608 6.48 1.24 -5.77
C LEU A 608 7.73 0.68 -5.09
N GLU A 609 7.64 0.41 -3.80
CA GLU A 609 8.79 0.02 -2.97
C GLU A 609 8.44 -1.25 -2.23
N ARG A 610 9.36 -2.19 -2.13
CA ARG A 610 9.11 -3.39 -1.32
C ARG A 610 9.27 -3.05 0.17
N VAL A 611 8.43 -3.62 1.02
CA VAL A 611 8.49 -3.44 2.47
C VAL A 611 8.36 -4.78 3.19
N ASP A 612 9.02 -4.89 4.35
CA ASP A 612 8.85 -6.01 5.27
C ASP A 612 7.87 -5.58 6.39
N LYS A 613 6.56 -5.68 6.12
CA LYS A 613 5.50 -5.25 7.04
C LYS A 613 4.53 -6.40 7.32
N THR A 614 4.08 -6.51 8.57
CA THR A 614 3.00 -7.45 8.91
C THR A 614 1.68 -6.84 8.50
N MET A 615 1.04 -7.44 7.50
CA MET A 615 -0.19 -6.93 6.90
C MET A 615 -1.41 -7.33 7.73
N PRO A 616 -2.43 -6.47 7.83
CA PRO A 616 -3.67 -6.86 8.48
C PRO A 616 -4.43 -7.89 7.62
N VAL A 617 -5.11 -8.82 8.26
CA VAL A 617 -5.78 -9.95 7.60
C VAL A 617 -7.23 -10.00 8.03
N LEU A 618 -8.11 -10.26 7.07
CA LEU A 618 -9.51 -10.57 7.32
C LEU A 618 -9.77 -12.07 7.21
N SER A 619 -10.61 -12.57 8.10
CA SER A 619 -11.12 -13.95 8.06
C SER A 619 -12.61 -13.96 8.40
N ASN A 620 -13.29 -15.09 8.18
CA ASN A 620 -14.73 -15.24 8.47
C ASN A 620 -15.61 -14.13 7.87
N VAL A 621 -15.29 -13.71 6.65
CA VAL A 621 -16.00 -12.64 5.94
C VAL A 621 -17.37 -13.15 5.48
N ALA A 622 -18.43 -12.42 5.82
CA ALA A 622 -19.80 -12.78 5.46
C ALA A 622 -20.67 -11.54 5.27
N VAL A 623 -21.60 -11.58 4.32
CA VAL A 623 -22.64 -10.55 4.14
C VAL A 623 -23.91 -11.02 4.83
N TYR A 624 -24.47 -10.17 5.67
CA TYR A 624 -25.77 -10.35 6.30
C TYR A 624 -26.78 -9.35 5.75
N GLY A 625 -27.99 -9.84 5.49
CA GLY A 625 -29.05 -9.08 4.85
C GLY A 625 -29.23 -9.46 3.38
N GLU A 626 -30.34 -9.04 2.80
CA GLU A 626 -30.64 -9.29 1.39
C GLU A 626 -30.18 -8.12 0.54
N ALA A 627 -29.39 -8.39 -0.51
CA ALA A 627 -28.87 -7.40 -1.45
C ALA A 627 -29.96 -6.87 -2.40
N VAL A 628 -30.85 -6.08 -1.81
CA VAL A 628 -32.05 -5.56 -2.44
C VAL A 628 -32.02 -4.04 -2.42
N PRO A 629 -32.26 -3.37 -3.55
CA PRO A 629 -32.37 -1.92 -3.62
C PRO A 629 -33.24 -1.33 -2.51
N GLY A 630 -32.66 -0.45 -1.70
CA GLY A 630 -33.32 0.19 -0.56
C GLY A 630 -33.22 -0.56 0.77
N ASN A 631 -32.88 -1.85 0.79
CA ASN A 631 -32.50 -2.57 2.01
C ASN A 631 -31.07 -2.18 2.41
N SER A 632 -30.74 -2.44 3.67
CA SER A 632 -29.36 -2.42 4.11
C SER A 632 -28.79 -3.82 4.22
N VAL A 633 -27.53 -3.96 3.86
CA VAL A 633 -26.72 -5.14 4.19
C VAL A 633 -25.58 -4.74 5.10
N THR A 634 -25.12 -5.66 5.92
CA THR A 634 -23.96 -5.48 6.82
C THR A 634 -22.94 -6.54 6.45
N VAL A 635 -21.66 -6.21 6.56
CA VAL A 635 -20.60 -7.18 6.31
C VAL A 635 -19.87 -7.46 7.62
N SER A 636 -19.77 -8.72 8.00
CA SER A 636 -18.97 -9.14 9.16
C SER A 636 -17.65 -9.73 8.70
N TYR A 637 -16.66 -9.64 9.58
CA TYR A 637 -15.37 -10.31 9.45
C TYR A 637 -14.67 -10.33 10.80
N ASP A 638 -13.68 -11.19 10.90
CA ASP A 638 -12.67 -11.18 11.94
C ASP A 638 -11.41 -10.48 11.41
N TYR A 639 -10.85 -9.55 12.20
CA TYR A 639 -9.64 -8.81 11.86
C TYR A 639 -8.46 -9.33 12.69
N SER A 640 -7.30 -9.51 12.06
CA SER A 640 -6.03 -9.83 12.71
C SER A 640 -4.91 -8.95 12.15
N GLY A 641 -4.30 -8.09 12.98
CA GLY A 641 -3.27 -7.16 12.55
C GLY A 641 -2.81 -6.23 13.69
N PRO A 642 -1.81 -5.36 13.45
CA PRO A 642 -1.25 -4.48 14.47
C PRO A 642 -2.18 -3.33 14.94
N ALA A 643 -3.34 -3.10 14.29
CA ALA A 643 -4.33 -2.08 14.68
C ALA A 643 -5.71 -2.67 15.08
N GLU A 644 -6.66 -1.83 15.47
CA GLU A 644 -8.02 -2.24 15.89
C GLU A 644 -8.98 -2.46 14.70
N LYS A 645 -10.05 -3.24 14.93
CA LYS A 645 -11.07 -3.70 13.95
C LYS A 645 -11.71 -2.56 13.12
N ASP A 646 -11.73 -1.35 13.63
CA ASP A 646 -12.40 -0.18 13.05
C ASP A 646 -11.70 0.37 11.80
N SER A 647 -10.54 -0.16 11.40
CA SER A 647 -9.73 0.37 10.29
C SER A 647 -9.97 -0.33 8.93
N VAL A 648 -11.09 -1.05 8.77
CA VAL A 648 -11.43 -1.76 7.51
C VAL A 648 -12.34 -0.91 6.65
N LEU A 649 -11.91 -0.66 5.42
CA LEU A 649 -12.75 -0.02 4.42
C LEU A 649 -13.60 -1.08 3.69
N VAL A 650 -14.91 -0.87 3.63
CA VAL A 650 -15.81 -1.73 2.84
C VAL A 650 -16.31 -0.96 1.63
N LYS A 651 -16.10 -1.53 0.44
CA LYS A 651 -16.61 -1.03 -0.84
C LYS A 651 -17.70 -1.94 -1.36
N ALA A 652 -18.78 -1.35 -1.83
CA ALA A 652 -19.81 -2.04 -2.58
C ALA A 652 -19.54 -1.86 -4.08
N LEU A 653 -19.39 -2.96 -4.80
CA LEU A 653 -19.09 -3.01 -6.23
C LEU A 653 -20.28 -3.64 -6.98
N CYS A 654 -20.68 -3.04 -8.09
CA CYS A 654 -21.65 -3.65 -9.01
C CYS A 654 -20.97 -4.04 -10.31
N GLU A 655 -21.27 -5.25 -10.80
CA GLU A 655 -20.86 -5.69 -12.12
C GLU A 655 -21.72 -5.02 -13.22
N TYR A 656 -21.08 -4.38 -14.17
CA TYR A 656 -21.68 -3.78 -15.38
C TYR A 656 -21.43 -4.67 -16.61
N GLU A 657 -21.99 -4.30 -17.77
CA GLU A 657 -21.80 -5.04 -19.02
C GLU A 657 -20.29 -5.27 -19.31
N ASN A 658 -19.96 -6.50 -19.71
CA ASN A 658 -18.58 -7.01 -19.93
C ASN A 658 -17.77 -7.37 -18.67
N GLY A 659 -18.40 -7.51 -17.49
CA GLY A 659 -17.70 -8.02 -16.29
C GLY A 659 -16.88 -6.99 -15.52
N ILE A 660 -16.98 -5.71 -15.91
CA ILE A 660 -16.31 -4.60 -15.23
C ILE A 660 -17.09 -4.26 -13.95
N TYR A 661 -16.40 -4.22 -12.82
CA TYR A 661 -16.98 -3.77 -11.56
C TYR A 661 -16.77 -2.27 -11.37
N THR A 662 -17.81 -1.57 -10.93
CA THR A 662 -17.72 -0.14 -10.56
C THR A 662 -18.20 0.03 -9.12
N SER A 663 -17.49 0.86 -8.36
CA SER A 663 -17.91 1.21 -6.99
C SER A 663 -19.26 1.91 -7.01
N VAL A 664 -20.16 1.46 -6.15
CA VAL A 664 -21.47 2.08 -5.89
C VAL A 664 -21.56 2.68 -4.49
N GLY A 665 -20.45 2.68 -3.75
CA GLY A 665 -20.28 3.35 -2.47
C GLY A 665 -19.32 2.64 -1.53
N SER A 666 -18.90 3.34 -0.48
CA SER A 666 -18.11 2.82 0.63
C SER A 666 -18.79 3.08 1.97
N PHE A 667 -18.49 2.25 2.96
CA PHE A 667 -19.06 2.35 4.30
C PHE A 667 -18.15 1.67 5.33
N SER A 668 -18.34 1.99 6.61
CA SER A 668 -17.61 1.29 7.67
C SER A 668 -18.21 -0.11 7.85
N ALA A 669 -17.37 -1.09 8.12
CA ALA A 669 -17.77 -2.47 8.35
C ALA A 669 -18.96 -2.72 9.28
N ASP A 670 -19.01 -1.97 10.38
CA ASP A 670 -20.05 -2.09 11.41
C ASP A 670 -21.29 -1.22 11.08
N GLU A 671 -21.30 -0.56 9.92
CA GLU A 671 -22.43 0.18 9.39
C GLU A 671 -23.23 -0.65 8.38
N SER A 672 -24.50 -0.29 8.25
CA SER A 672 -25.38 -0.92 7.26
C SER A 672 -25.26 -0.16 5.93
N PHE A 673 -24.89 -0.84 4.84
CA PHE A 673 -24.85 -0.26 3.51
C PHE A 673 -26.20 -0.36 2.83
N LYS A 674 -26.78 0.79 2.51
CA LYS A 674 -28.05 0.86 1.79
C LYS A 674 -27.82 0.60 0.30
N ILE A 675 -28.41 -0.46 -0.23
CA ILE A 675 -28.24 -0.82 -1.64
C ILE A 675 -28.86 0.27 -2.54
N PRO A 676 -28.08 0.89 -3.45
CA PRO A 676 -28.58 1.93 -4.33
C PRO A 676 -29.45 1.36 -5.45
N GLU A 677 -30.36 2.17 -5.99
CA GLU A 677 -31.22 1.76 -7.11
C GLU A 677 -30.41 1.43 -8.38
N SER A 678 -29.20 1.97 -8.54
CA SER A 678 -28.29 1.66 -9.63
C SER A 678 -27.76 0.21 -9.61
N ALA A 679 -27.91 -0.51 -8.49
CA ALA A 679 -27.49 -1.90 -8.30
C ALA A 679 -28.58 -2.94 -8.69
N VAL A 680 -29.77 -2.50 -9.10
CA VAL A 680 -30.88 -3.41 -9.48
C VAL A 680 -30.43 -4.38 -10.59
N GLY A 681 -30.59 -5.68 -10.37
CA GLY A 681 -30.34 -6.72 -11.39
C GLY A 681 -28.86 -6.94 -11.75
N LYS A 682 -27.94 -6.33 -11.00
CA LYS A 682 -26.49 -6.49 -11.16
C LYS A 682 -25.94 -7.36 -10.04
N LYS A 683 -24.84 -8.04 -10.32
CA LYS A 683 -24.08 -8.76 -9.29
C LYS A 683 -23.48 -7.75 -8.33
N LEU A 684 -23.75 -7.91 -7.03
CA LEU A 684 -23.27 -7.04 -5.98
C LEU A 684 -22.18 -7.76 -5.17
N VAL A 685 -20.98 -7.19 -5.17
CA VAL A 685 -19.81 -7.71 -4.46
C VAL A 685 -19.37 -6.69 -3.44
N PHE A 686 -19.13 -7.12 -2.20
CA PHE A 686 -18.49 -6.29 -1.19
C PHE A 686 -17.01 -6.62 -1.15
N GLU A 687 -16.17 -5.62 -1.36
CA GLU A 687 -14.73 -5.72 -1.19
C GLU A 687 -14.36 -5.12 0.16
N LEU A 688 -13.71 -5.89 1.02
CA LEU A 688 -13.29 -5.50 2.35
C LEU A 688 -11.78 -5.40 2.38
N THR A 689 -11.31 -4.19 2.60
CA THR A 689 -9.91 -3.84 2.52
C THR A 689 -9.44 -3.45 3.92
N PRO A 690 -8.73 -4.33 4.64
CA PRO A 690 -8.23 -3.99 5.97
C PRO A 690 -7.10 -2.98 5.83
N ILE A 691 -7.26 -1.82 6.46
CA ILE A 691 -6.22 -0.80 6.56
C ILE A 691 -5.82 -0.75 8.04
N ASP A 692 -4.58 -0.44 8.39
CA ASP A 692 -4.21 -0.16 9.78
C ASP A 692 -3.96 1.34 9.99
N VAL A 693 -3.73 1.75 11.25
CA VAL A 693 -3.46 3.16 11.60
C VAL A 693 -2.18 3.73 10.97
N GLN A 694 -1.37 2.90 10.30
CA GLN A 694 -0.16 3.27 9.56
C GLN A 694 -0.38 3.16 8.03
N ASN A 695 -1.63 3.20 7.55
CA ASN A 695 -2.02 3.02 6.15
C ASN A 695 -1.66 1.65 5.53
N THR A 696 -1.30 0.64 6.33
CA THR A 696 -0.96 -0.69 5.82
C THR A 696 -2.22 -1.35 5.25
N VAL A 697 -2.28 -1.55 3.93
CA VAL A 697 -3.46 -2.18 3.30
C VAL A 697 -3.24 -3.67 3.18
N GLY A 698 -3.88 -4.42 4.06
CA GLY A 698 -3.90 -5.86 3.96
C GLY A 698 -4.76 -6.37 2.80
N LYS A 699 -4.73 -7.68 2.60
CA LYS A 699 -5.36 -8.29 1.43
C LYS A 699 -6.87 -8.02 1.39
N PRO A 700 -7.39 -7.42 0.30
CA PRO A 700 -8.83 -7.28 0.12
C PRO A 700 -9.51 -8.64 0.03
N VAL A 701 -10.60 -8.82 0.77
CA VAL A 701 -11.46 -10.00 0.66
C VAL A 701 -12.77 -9.57 0.01
N THR A 702 -13.13 -10.23 -1.08
CA THR A 702 -14.44 -10.03 -1.71
C THR A 702 -15.44 -11.04 -1.19
N VAL A 703 -16.66 -10.58 -0.95
CA VAL A 703 -17.79 -11.44 -0.61
C VAL A 703 -19.00 -11.00 -1.43
N GLU A 704 -19.56 -11.94 -2.17
CA GLU A 704 -20.74 -11.69 -2.98
C GLU A 704 -21.99 -11.68 -2.11
N ALA A 705 -22.89 -10.74 -2.38
CA ALA A 705 -24.20 -10.75 -1.76
C ALA A 705 -25.17 -11.57 -2.60
N ASN A 706 -25.98 -12.43 -1.97
CA ASN A 706 -26.83 -13.42 -2.64
C ASN A 706 -27.60 -12.85 -3.85
N GLU A 707 -27.44 -13.46 -5.04
CA GLU A 707 -28.08 -13.04 -6.30
C GLU A 707 -29.63 -13.04 -6.24
N PRO A 708 -30.31 -12.02 -6.78
CA PRO A 708 -31.72 -12.13 -7.18
C PRO A 708 -31.81 -12.77 -8.58
N SER A 709 -32.35 -13.99 -8.64
CA SER A 709 -32.40 -14.80 -9.88
C SER A 709 -33.37 -14.27 -10.97
N GLY A 710 -32.87 -14.01 -12.19
CA GLY A 710 -33.56 -14.19 -13.49
C GLY A 710 -34.16 -12.96 -14.20
N ASP A 711 -34.51 -13.13 -15.49
CA ASP A 711 -35.05 -12.13 -16.48
C ASP A 711 -36.25 -11.26 -16.04
N TRP A 712 -36.77 -11.47 -14.84
CA TRP A 712 -37.81 -10.66 -14.19
C TRP A 712 -37.24 -10.08 -12.90
N GLY A 713 -37.33 -8.76 -12.74
CA GLY A 713 -36.83 -8.09 -11.55
C GLY A 713 -37.49 -8.65 -10.29
N ALA A 714 -36.69 -8.79 -9.25
CA ALA A 714 -37.06 -9.50 -8.04
C ALA A 714 -38.35 -8.97 -7.38
N LEU A 715 -39.09 -9.89 -6.78
CA LEU A 715 -40.25 -9.63 -5.92
C LEU A 715 -39.78 -9.59 -4.49
N TYR A 716 -40.09 -8.51 -3.79
CA TYR A 716 -39.72 -8.30 -2.40
C TYR A 716 -40.96 -8.06 -1.56
N PHE A 717 -40.91 -8.41 -0.28
CA PHE A 717 -41.96 -8.06 0.68
C PHE A 717 -41.32 -7.45 1.92
N ASP A 718 -41.56 -6.15 2.11
CA ASP A 718 -41.21 -5.46 3.34
C ASP A 718 -42.24 -5.81 4.40
N ARG A 719 -41.84 -6.66 5.36
CA ARG A 719 -42.73 -7.13 6.43
C ARG A 719 -43.05 -6.04 7.47
N LEU A 720 -42.23 -4.99 7.58
CA LEU A 720 -42.50 -3.85 8.49
C LEU A 720 -43.61 -2.95 7.92
N THR A 721 -43.57 -2.70 6.61
CA THR A 721 -44.57 -1.87 5.92
C THR A 721 -45.66 -2.68 5.23
N GLN A 722 -45.63 -4.01 5.35
CA GLN A 722 -46.50 -4.96 4.65
C GLN A 722 -46.59 -4.71 3.14
N THR A 723 -45.51 -4.23 2.52
CA THR A 723 -45.51 -3.78 1.14
C THR A 723 -44.68 -4.69 0.26
N ALA A 724 -45.30 -5.25 -0.79
CA ALA A 724 -44.59 -5.92 -1.86
C ALA A 724 -44.04 -4.91 -2.87
N ARG A 725 -42.81 -5.14 -3.33
CA ARG A 725 -42.15 -4.34 -4.36
C ARG A 725 -41.74 -5.25 -5.49
N ALA A 726 -42.10 -4.89 -6.71
CA ALA A 726 -41.81 -5.66 -7.91
C ALA A 726 -41.03 -4.80 -8.92
N TYR A 727 -40.11 -5.44 -9.64
CA TYR A 727 -39.25 -4.81 -10.63
C TYR A 727 -39.32 -5.56 -11.97
N SER A 728 -39.09 -4.86 -13.08
CA SER A 728 -39.03 -5.48 -14.42
C SER A 728 -38.00 -4.77 -15.31
N SER A 729 -37.32 -5.52 -16.17
CA SER A 729 -36.39 -5.00 -17.19
C SER A 729 -37.08 -4.53 -18.47
N TYR A 730 -38.42 -4.70 -18.56
CA TYR A 730 -39.26 -4.27 -19.68
C TYR A 730 -40.67 -3.92 -19.21
N ASP A 731 -41.39 -3.16 -20.05
CA ASP A 731 -42.77 -2.77 -19.79
C ASP A 731 -43.71 -3.98 -19.81
N THR A 732 -44.43 -4.21 -18.72
CA THR A 732 -45.34 -5.35 -18.57
C THR A 732 -46.40 -5.11 -17.50
N LYS A 733 -47.46 -5.91 -17.51
CA LYS A 733 -48.45 -5.95 -16.43
C LYS A 733 -48.20 -7.19 -15.58
N ALA A 734 -48.43 -7.07 -14.29
CA ALA A 734 -48.42 -8.22 -13.40
C ALA A 734 -49.47 -8.05 -12.30
N SER A 735 -49.81 -9.15 -11.64
CA SER A 735 -50.57 -9.18 -10.40
C SER A 735 -49.67 -9.72 -9.31
N VAL A 736 -49.58 -9.01 -8.18
CA VAL A 736 -49.03 -9.56 -6.96
C VAL A 736 -50.13 -10.25 -6.16
N VAL A 737 -49.84 -11.43 -5.65
CA VAL A 737 -50.73 -12.26 -4.85
C VAL A 737 -50.09 -12.47 -3.48
N PHE A 738 -50.80 -12.08 -2.42
CA PHE A 738 -50.50 -12.37 -1.03
C PHE A 738 -51.37 -13.54 -0.58
N ALA A 739 -50.78 -14.63 -0.10
CA ALA A 739 -51.50 -15.83 0.32
C ALA A 739 -51.08 -16.25 1.73
N ALA A 740 -51.99 -16.13 2.69
CA ALA A 740 -51.77 -16.51 4.08
C ALA A 740 -52.08 -17.99 4.29
N TYR A 741 -51.24 -18.67 5.09
CA TYR A 741 -51.40 -20.09 5.44
C TYR A 741 -51.33 -20.28 6.95
N GLU A 742 -52.29 -21.04 7.46
CA GLU A 742 -52.36 -21.51 8.84
C GLU A 742 -52.26 -23.04 8.83
N ASN A 743 -51.28 -23.60 9.54
CA ASN A 743 -50.99 -25.04 9.59
C ASN A 743 -50.87 -25.69 8.20
N GLY A 744 -50.27 -24.96 7.25
CA GLY A 744 -50.12 -25.39 5.86
C GLY A 744 -51.40 -25.35 5.02
N ARG A 745 -52.52 -24.85 5.55
CA ARG A 745 -53.78 -24.64 4.82
C ARG A 745 -53.92 -23.16 4.48
N LEU A 746 -54.31 -22.85 3.24
CA LEU A 746 -54.59 -21.49 2.81
C LEU A 746 -55.75 -20.90 3.64
N SER A 747 -55.48 -19.83 4.38
CA SER A 747 -56.45 -19.14 5.25
C SER A 747 -57.00 -17.86 4.63
N GLY A 748 -56.24 -17.21 3.73
CA GLY A 748 -56.69 -16.01 3.03
C GLY A 748 -55.82 -15.64 1.83
N VAL A 749 -56.35 -14.83 0.91
CA VAL A 749 -55.64 -14.32 -0.26
C VAL A 749 -56.03 -12.86 -0.53
N GLU A 750 -55.06 -12.04 -0.92
CA GLU A 750 -55.25 -10.70 -1.47
C GLU A 750 -54.46 -10.56 -2.78
N THR A 751 -55.01 -9.86 -3.77
CA THR A 751 -54.36 -9.67 -5.08
C THR A 751 -54.43 -8.21 -5.50
N GLN A 752 -53.35 -7.69 -6.08
CA GLN A 752 -53.28 -6.33 -6.62
C GLN A 752 -52.57 -6.30 -7.98
N GLU A 753 -53.09 -5.51 -8.93
CA GLU A 753 -52.45 -5.28 -10.22
C GLU A 753 -51.33 -4.24 -10.11
N LEU A 754 -50.22 -4.52 -10.79
CA LEU A 754 -49.05 -3.65 -10.93
C LEU A 754 -48.78 -3.41 -12.42
N ASN A 755 -48.61 -2.13 -12.77
CA ASN A 755 -48.04 -1.75 -14.06
C ASN A 755 -46.54 -1.54 -13.87
N LEU A 756 -45.74 -2.41 -14.46
CA LEU A 756 -44.28 -2.37 -14.38
C LEU A 756 -43.77 -1.73 -15.67
N THR A 757 -42.90 -0.73 -15.55
CA THR A 757 -42.17 -0.17 -16.69
C THR A 757 -40.68 -0.45 -16.52
N ALA A 758 -39.93 -0.52 -17.61
CA ALA A 758 -38.49 -0.78 -17.57
C ALA A 758 -37.81 0.14 -16.55
N SER A 759 -37.13 -0.46 -15.57
CA SER A 759 -36.40 0.25 -14.50
C SER A 759 -37.26 0.96 -13.45
N VAL A 760 -38.60 0.80 -13.44
CA VAL A 760 -39.49 1.44 -12.45
C VAL A 760 -40.02 0.45 -11.42
N LYS A 761 -39.88 0.84 -10.15
CA LYS A 761 -40.42 0.18 -8.97
C LYS A 761 -41.94 0.33 -8.92
N ALA A 762 -42.68 -0.79 -8.87
CA ALA A 762 -44.10 -0.78 -8.52
C ALA A 762 -44.32 -1.37 -7.12
N GLU A 763 -45.15 -0.73 -6.31
CA GLU A 763 -45.44 -1.14 -4.93
C GLU A 763 -46.90 -1.55 -4.77
N ALA A 764 -47.12 -2.57 -3.94
CA ALA A 764 -48.43 -3.01 -3.51
C ALA A 764 -48.40 -3.29 -2.01
N GLU A 765 -49.11 -2.48 -1.24
CA GLU A 765 -49.26 -2.67 0.20
C GLU A 765 -50.39 -3.67 0.46
N MET A 766 -50.11 -4.73 1.22
CA MET A 766 -51.14 -5.67 1.69
C MET A 766 -52.05 -4.95 2.69
N LYS A 767 -53.31 -4.73 2.31
CA LYS A 767 -54.21 -3.81 3.05
C LYS A 767 -55.32 -4.52 3.81
N THR A 768 -55.78 -5.64 3.29
CA THR A 768 -57.04 -6.27 3.69
C THR A 768 -56.86 -7.70 4.19
N LEU A 769 -55.72 -8.33 3.91
CA LEU A 769 -55.41 -9.66 4.37
C LEU A 769 -55.02 -9.66 5.85
N ASP A 770 -55.88 -10.25 6.69
CA ASP A 770 -55.55 -10.53 8.08
C ASP A 770 -54.58 -11.71 8.17
N ILE A 771 -53.43 -11.48 8.81
CA ILE A 771 -52.34 -12.45 8.94
C ILE A 771 -52.06 -12.81 10.42
N SER A 772 -52.91 -12.36 11.35
CA SER A 772 -52.70 -12.53 12.79
C SER A 772 -52.55 -13.99 13.23
N ASP A 773 -53.30 -14.89 12.60
CA ASP A 773 -53.30 -16.33 12.86
C ASP A 773 -52.50 -17.15 11.82
N ALA A 774 -51.84 -16.51 10.85
CA ALA A 774 -51.11 -17.20 9.80
C ALA A 774 -49.67 -17.53 10.20
N ASP A 775 -49.24 -18.78 9.99
CA ASP A 775 -47.86 -19.23 10.21
C ASP A 775 -46.93 -18.74 9.09
N THR A 776 -47.43 -18.71 7.86
CA THR A 776 -46.66 -18.25 6.69
C THR A 776 -47.51 -17.41 5.75
N VAL A 777 -46.89 -16.42 5.11
CA VAL A 777 -47.49 -15.65 4.02
C VAL A 777 -46.63 -15.84 2.79
N LYS A 778 -47.22 -16.24 1.66
CA LYS A 778 -46.51 -16.37 0.38
C LYS A 778 -46.89 -15.22 -0.53
N ILE A 779 -45.88 -14.52 -1.05
CA ILE A 779 -46.02 -13.39 -1.97
C ILE A 779 -45.46 -13.78 -3.32
N MET A 780 -46.18 -13.42 -4.36
CA MET A 780 -46.10 -14.11 -5.64
C MET A 780 -46.48 -13.19 -6.79
N LEU A 781 -45.74 -13.19 -7.90
CA LEU A 781 -46.08 -12.42 -9.11
C LEU A 781 -46.61 -13.33 -10.22
N TRP A 782 -47.67 -12.86 -10.88
CA TRP A 782 -48.28 -13.47 -12.05
C TRP A 782 -48.36 -12.45 -13.18
N ASN A 783 -48.05 -12.83 -14.42
CA ASN A 783 -48.29 -11.97 -15.58
C ASN A 783 -49.82 -11.87 -15.87
N GLU A 784 -50.48 -13.03 -15.91
CA GLU A 784 -51.95 -13.18 -15.96
C GLU A 784 -52.34 -14.24 -14.94
N LEU A 785 -53.33 -14.00 -14.09
CA LEU A 785 -53.73 -14.95 -13.01
C LEU A 785 -54.18 -16.32 -13.54
N ASP A 786 -54.60 -16.39 -14.81
CA ASP A 786 -54.97 -17.65 -15.48
C ASP A 786 -53.74 -18.50 -15.87
N SER A 787 -52.53 -17.95 -15.79
CA SER A 787 -51.29 -18.70 -15.88
C SER A 787 -51.23 -19.73 -14.74
N LEU A 788 -51.04 -21.01 -15.06
CA LEU A 788 -50.91 -22.08 -14.07
C LEU A 788 -49.64 -21.97 -13.20
N LYS A 789 -48.73 -21.03 -13.49
CA LYS A 789 -47.47 -20.84 -12.76
C LYS A 789 -47.18 -19.35 -12.53
N PRO A 790 -46.64 -18.99 -11.34
CA PRO A 790 -46.08 -17.67 -11.13
C PRO A 790 -44.93 -17.40 -12.11
N ILE A 791 -44.70 -16.13 -12.37
CA ILE A 791 -43.48 -15.66 -13.05
C ILE A 791 -42.32 -15.43 -12.06
N SER A 792 -42.60 -15.27 -10.75
CA SER A 792 -41.57 -15.18 -9.72
C SER A 792 -41.45 -16.47 -8.89
N LYS A 793 -40.30 -16.69 -8.26
CA LYS A 793 -40.28 -17.57 -7.08
C LYS A 793 -41.17 -16.96 -5.99
N PRO A 794 -41.92 -17.76 -5.21
CA PRO A 794 -42.70 -17.23 -4.11
C PRO A 794 -41.77 -16.72 -3.01
N VAL A 795 -41.94 -15.47 -2.59
CA VAL A 795 -41.36 -14.95 -1.36
C VAL A 795 -42.17 -15.55 -0.21
N ILE A 796 -41.51 -16.32 0.65
CA ILE A 796 -42.16 -16.96 1.79
C ILE A 796 -41.79 -16.18 3.04
N VAL A 797 -42.77 -15.54 3.65
CA VAL A 797 -42.63 -14.86 4.93
C VAL A 797 -43.04 -15.85 6.00
N ASP A 798 -42.08 -16.27 6.82
CA ASP A 798 -42.36 -16.98 8.05
C ASP A 798 -42.83 -15.96 9.09
N ASN A 799 -44.11 -16.01 9.43
CA ASN A 799 -44.68 -15.07 10.37
C ASN A 799 -44.37 -15.45 11.83
N THR A 800 -43.77 -16.63 12.05
CA THR A 800 -43.33 -17.12 13.37
C THR A 800 -41.91 -16.67 13.75
N VAL A 801 -41.09 -16.25 12.77
CA VAL A 801 -39.75 -15.69 13.00
C VAL A 801 -39.87 -14.20 13.34
N PRO A 802 -39.26 -13.67 14.41
CA PRO A 802 -39.27 -12.22 14.70
C PRO A 802 -38.32 -11.44 13.76
N LEU A 803 -38.60 -10.16 13.47
CA LEU A 803 -37.75 -9.31 12.63
C LEU A 803 -36.41 -8.97 13.33
N PRO A 804 -35.27 -8.90 12.60
CA PRO A 804 -34.02 -8.41 13.17
C PRO A 804 -34.20 -6.97 13.65
N THR A 805 -33.78 -6.71 14.88
CA THR A 805 -33.96 -5.45 15.60
C THR A 805 -32.63 -5.00 16.22
N THR A 806 -32.22 -3.75 16.01
CA THR A 806 -30.98 -3.23 16.60
C THR A 806 -31.23 -2.73 18.02
N VAL A 807 -30.31 -3.02 18.93
CA VAL A 807 -30.32 -2.50 20.32
C VAL A 807 -29.19 -1.50 20.49
N HIS A 808 -29.52 -0.21 20.63
CA HIS A 808 -28.57 0.86 20.88
C HIS A 808 -28.40 1.10 22.37
N LEU A 809 -27.16 1.12 22.87
CA LEU A 809 -26.87 1.40 24.28
C LEU A 809 -26.29 2.81 24.45
N LEU A 810 -26.93 3.62 25.27
CA LEU A 810 -26.44 4.94 25.68
C LEU A 810 -26.08 4.86 27.16
N GLY A 811 -24.82 5.16 27.52
CA GLY A 811 -24.40 5.12 28.91
C GLY A 811 -23.02 5.70 29.17
N ASP A 812 -22.61 5.60 30.44
CA ASP A 812 -21.31 6.08 30.93
C ASP A 812 -20.26 4.95 31.02
N SER A 813 -19.22 5.15 31.84
CA SER A 813 -18.10 4.19 31.99
C SER A 813 -18.51 2.80 32.47
N LEU A 814 -19.70 2.62 33.04
CA LEU A 814 -20.18 1.29 33.41
C LEU A 814 -20.81 0.52 32.25
N CYS A 815 -21.12 1.19 31.14
CA CYS A 815 -21.71 0.58 29.95
C CYS A 815 -20.67 0.35 28.82
N VAL A 816 -19.57 1.11 28.80
CA VAL A 816 -18.52 1.12 27.75
C VAL A 816 -17.90 -0.24 27.44
N ASN A 817 -17.52 -0.45 26.18
CA ASN A 817 -16.60 -1.50 25.76
C ASN A 817 -15.15 -1.03 25.96
N TYR A 818 -14.40 -1.70 26.83
CA TYR A 818 -12.98 -1.46 27.06
C TYR A 818 -12.11 -2.45 26.28
N GLY A 819 -11.02 -1.95 25.71
CA GLY A 819 -10.00 -2.75 25.03
C GLY A 819 -9.02 -3.42 25.99
N THR A 820 -8.11 -4.24 25.45
CA THR A 820 -7.16 -5.07 26.20
C THR A 820 -6.24 -4.27 27.14
N GLY A 821 -5.91 -3.02 26.81
CA GLY A 821 -5.08 -2.14 27.65
C GLY A 821 -5.72 -1.76 29.00
N SER A 822 -7.04 -1.90 29.13
CA SER A 822 -7.79 -1.64 30.38
C SER A 822 -8.13 -2.92 31.14
N TYR A 823 -7.69 -4.10 30.67
CA TYR A 823 -8.01 -5.36 31.33
C TYR A 823 -7.53 -5.37 32.80
N PRO A 824 -8.37 -5.81 33.77
CA PRO A 824 -9.65 -6.51 33.61
C PRO A 824 -10.90 -5.61 33.71
N GLN A 825 -10.78 -4.28 33.58
CA GLN A 825 -11.93 -3.38 33.56
C GLN A 825 -12.79 -3.60 32.32
N GLN A 826 -14.10 -3.73 32.51
CA GLN A 826 -15.07 -3.84 31.41
C GLN A 826 -16.41 -3.20 31.79
N GLY A 827 -17.20 -2.77 30.81
CA GLY A 827 -18.58 -2.32 31.01
C GLY A 827 -19.61 -3.39 30.64
N TRP A 828 -20.82 -3.30 31.18
CA TRP A 828 -21.86 -4.31 30.97
C TRP A 828 -22.36 -4.35 29.52
N GLY A 829 -22.24 -3.26 28.77
CA GLY A 829 -22.61 -3.21 27.35
C GLY A 829 -21.78 -4.13 26.47
N TYR A 830 -20.58 -4.51 26.92
CA TYR A 830 -19.75 -5.53 26.26
C TYR A 830 -20.40 -6.93 26.31
N TYR A 831 -21.05 -7.27 27.43
CA TYR A 831 -21.61 -8.61 27.65
C TYR A 831 -23.10 -8.74 27.31
N ILE A 832 -23.86 -7.65 27.22
CA ILE A 832 -25.32 -7.72 27.07
C ILE A 832 -25.74 -8.41 25.76
N GLY A 833 -24.94 -8.30 24.70
CA GLY A 833 -25.17 -9.03 23.44
C GLY A 833 -25.24 -10.55 23.61
N ASN A 834 -24.48 -11.10 24.57
CA ASN A 834 -24.51 -12.53 24.88
C ASN A 834 -25.84 -13.01 25.45
N TYR A 835 -26.70 -12.10 25.91
CA TYR A 835 -28.01 -12.41 26.48
C TYR A 835 -29.17 -12.03 25.55
N LEU A 836 -28.92 -11.25 24.49
CA LEU A 836 -29.91 -10.72 23.55
C LEU A 836 -29.71 -11.25 22.12
N ASN A 837 -29.04 -12.38 21.94
CA ASN A 837 -28.60 -12.86 20.62
C ASN A 837 -29.72 -13.04 19.58
N LYS A 838 -30.98 -13.18 20.00
CA LYS A 838 -32.14 -13.27 19.09
C LYS A 838 -32.51 -11.93 18.48
N ALA A 839 -32.13 -10.81 19.11
CA ALA A 839 -32.50 -9.47 18.65
C ALA A 839 -31.83 -9.14 17.31
N GLY A 840 -30.64 -9.70 17.02
CA GLY A 840 -29.90 -9.42 15.79
C GLY A 840 -28.57 -8.74 16.12
N THR A 841 -28.61 -7.46 16.52
CA THR A 841 -27.38 -6.64 16.70
C THR A 841 -27.49 -5.74 17.94
N VAL A 842 -26.40 -5.63 18.71
CA VAL A 842 -26.25 -4.65 19.81
C VAL A 842 -25.16 -3.66 19.44
N ILE A 843 -25.48 -2.36 19.42
CA ILE A 843 -24.54 -1.27 19.14
C ILE A 843 -24.34 -0.45 20.41
N ASN A 844 -23.13 -0.48 20.95
CA ASN A 844 -22.81 0.22 22.20
C ASN A 844 -22.23 1.61 21.92
N HIS A 845 -23.01 2.66 22.19
CA HIS A 845 -22.60 4.05 22.00
C HIS A 845 -22.01 4.68 23.27
N ALA A 846 -21.95 3.93 24.38
CA ALA A 846 -21.53 4.45 25.67
C ALA A 846 -20.11 5.05 25.65
N GLN A 847 -19.89 6.07 26.46
CA GLN A 847 -18.56 6.68 26.61
C GLN A 847 -18.28 7.05 28.06
N GLY A 848 -17.07 6.75 28.51
CA GLY A 848 -16.63 7.01 29.87
C GLY A 848 -16.73 8.49 30.26
N GLY A 849 -17.16 8.75 31.49
CA GLY A 849 -17.23 10.10 32.04
C GLY A 849 -18.37 10.99 31.52
N ARG A 850 -19.26 10.48 30.67
CA ARG A 850 -20.40 11.25 30.16
C ARG A 850 -21.56 11.35 31.17
N THR A 851 -22.20 12.50 31.14
CA THR A 851 -23.53 12.80 31.70
C THR A 851 -24.58 12.68 30.58
N ALA A 852 -25.87 12.62 30.92
CA ALA A 852 -26.94 12.63 29.91
C ALA A 852 -26.88 13.89 29.02
N GLU A 853 -26.55 15.05 29.61
CA GLU A 853 -26.34 16.31 28.92
C GLU A 853 -25.18 16.25 27.91
N THR A 854 -23.99 15.85 28.38
CA THR A 854 -22.80 15.85 27.52
C THR A 854 -22.92 14.81 26.40
N PHE A 855 -23.59 13.68 26.65
CA PHE A 855 -23.90 12.72 25.61
C PHE A 855 -24.86 13.30 24.56
N TYR A 856 -25.90 14.02 25.01
CA TYR A 856 -26.87 14.64 24.12
C TYR A 856 -26.22 15.63 23.14
N HIS A 857 -25.32 16.47 23.63
CA HIS A 857 -24.64 17.44 22.74
C HIS A 857 -23.59 16.80 21.84
N ASP A 858 -22.81 15.85 22.35
CA ASP A 858 -21.61 15.38 21.64
C ASP A 858 -21.88 14.18 20.71
N LYS A 859 -22.86 13.32 21.03
CA LYS A 859 -23.07 12.03 20.34
C LYS A 859 -24.48 11.78 19.82
N TRP A 860 -25.50 12.31 20.50
CA TRP A 860 -26.89 11.94 20.19
C TRP A 860 -27.31 12.23 18.75
N ALA A 861 -26.86 13.34 18.16
CA ALA A 861 -27.19 13.68 16.77
C ALA A 861 -26.77 12.60 15.76
N ASN A 862 -25.65 11.91 15.99
CA ASN A 862 -25.19 10.82 15.13
C ASN A 862 -25.91 9.51 15.45
N VAL A 863 -26.11 9.20 16.74
CA VAL A 863 -26.86 8.01 17.18
C VAL A 863 -28.28 8.04 16.61
N LYS A 864 -28.97 9.18 16.70
CA LYS A 864 -30.35 9.37 16.23
C LYS A 864 -30.52 9.10 14.73
N LYS A 865 -29.51 9.42 13.90
CA LYS A 865 -29.54 9.18 12.45
C LYS A 865 -29.51 7.68 12.11
N GLY A 866 -28.90 6.86 12.96
CA GLY A 866 -28.79 5.42 12.78
C GLY A 866 -30.00 4.61 13.28
N ILE A 867 -30.91 5.24 14.03
CA ILE A 867 -32.09 4.57 14.57
C ILE A 867 -33.11 4.30 13.46
N GLN A 868 -33.58 3.06 13.37
CA GLN A 868 -34.68 2.65 12.52
C GLN A 868 -35.95 2.34 13.32
N LYS A 869 -37.09 2.38 12.63
CA LYS A 869 -38.38 2.06 13.25
C LYS A 869 -38.37 0.59 13.70
N GLY A 870 -38.64 0.38 14.98
CA GLY A 870 -38.64 -0.94 15.61
C GLY A 870 -37.44 -1.21 16.51
N ASP A 871 -36.35 -0.45 16.36
CA ASP A 871 -35.14 -0.59 17.18
C ASP A 871 -35.39 -0.34 18.67
N TYR A 872 -34.45 -0.76 19.52
CA TYR A 872 -34.47 -0.50 20.95
C TYR A 872 -33.35 0.45 21.35
N VAL A 873 -33.65 1.36 22.28
CA VAL A 873 -32.69 2.33 22.80
C VAL A 873 -32.63 2.21 24.32
N PHE A 874 -31.51 1.74 24.84
CA PHE A 874 -31.20 1.69 26.27
C PHE A 874 -30.60 3.01 26.72
N ILE A 875 -31.16 3.62 27.78
CA ILE A 875 -30.62 4.83 28.39
C ILE A 875 -30.15 4.52 29.83
N ALA A 876 -28.85 4.66 30.07
CA ALA A 876 -28.15 4.20 31.27
C ALA A 876 -27.15 5.26 31.81
N PHE A 877 -27.66 6.43 32.18
CA PHE A 877 -26.87 7.55 32.76
C PHE A 877 -27.24 7.81 34.21
N GLY A 878 -26.40 8.57 34.92
CA GLY A 878 -26.74 9.15 36.22
C GLY A 878 -25.59 9.21 37.22
N LEU A 879 -24.56 8.38 37.07
CA LEU A 879 -23.46 8.35 38.03
C LEU A 879 -22.62 9.63 37.94
N ASN A 880 -22.26 10.05 36.73
CA ASN A 880 -21.55 11.31 36.52
C ASN A 880 -22.45 12.53 36.75
N ASP A 881 -23.74 12.45 36.43
CA ASP A 881 -24.71 13.54 36.54
C ASP A 881 -24.88 14.00 38.00
N PHE A 882 -24.80 13.07 38.95
CA PHE A 882 -24.79 13.42 40.36
C PHE A 882 -23.52 14.21 40.77
N TYR A 883 -22.34 13.80 40.29
CA TYR A 883 -21.07 14.42 40.69
C TYR A 883 -20.77 15.72 39.96
N ARG A 884 -21.15 15.85 38.68
CA ARG A 884 -20.76 16.96 37.81
C ARG A 884 -21.84 18.03 37.72
N THR A 885 -21.42 19.28 37.57
CA THR A 885 -22.33 20.40 37.27
C THR A 885 -22.63 20.44 35.77
N PRO A 886 -23.82 20.91 35.35
CA PRO A 886 -24.14 21.05 33.94
C PRO A 886 -23.11 21.91 33.21
N THR A 887 -22.73 21.49 32.01
CA THR A 887 -21.68 22.13 31.21
C THR A 887 -22.26 22.99 30.10
N TYR A 888 -23.37 22.59 29.49
CA TYR A 888 -24.00 23.29 28.37
C TYR A 888 -25.16 24.18 28.84
N ASP A 889 -25.98 23.70 29.78
CA ASP A 889 -27.06 24.47 30.43
C ASP A 889 -26.67 24.87 31.84
N THR A 890 -25.66 25.73 31.97
CA THR A 890 -25.06 26.13 33.26
C THR A 890 -26.04 26.83 34.22
N GLU A 891 -27.19 27.30 33.72
CA GLU A 891 -28.27 27.90 34.51
C GLU A 891 -29.16 26.90 35.23
N LEU A 892 -29.12 25.62 34.84
CA LEU A 892 -29.91 24.56 35.47
C LEU A 892 -29.18 23.98 36.69
N THR A 893 -29.95 23.56 37.68
CA THR A 893 -29.43 22.65 38.71
C THR A 893 -29.10 21.28 38.11
N LYS A 894 -28.29 20.47 38.81
CA LYS A 894 -27.91 19.13 38.32
C LYS A 894 -29.14 18.25 38.09
N GLU A 895 -30.09 18.31 39.02
CA GLU A 895 -31.36 17.58 38.96
C GLU A 895 -32.22 18.04 37.77
N GLU A 896 -32.31 19.34 37.51
CA GLU A 896 -33.08 19.89 36.38
C GLU A 896 -32.46 19.51 35.03
N ALA A 897 -31.14 19.63 34.89
CA ALA A 897 -30.44 19.22 33.67
C ALA A 897 -30.61 17.71 33.43
N TYR A 898 -30.41 16.89 34.47
CA TYR A 898 -30.55 15.44 34.34
C TYR A 898 -31.96 15.03 33.90
N HIS A 899 -33.00 15.60 34.50
CA HIS A 899 -34.38 15.35 34.09
C HIS A 899 -34.63 15.80 32.63
N LYS A 900 -34.19 17.01 32.27
CA LYS A 900 -34.32 17.57 30.91
C LYS A 900 -33.70 16.65 29.86
N TYR A 901 -32.44 16.24 30.03
CA TYR A 901 -31.71 15.49 29.01
C TYR A 901 -32.13 14.02 28.91
N LEU A 902 -32.49 13.37 30.02
CA LEU A 902 -33.12 12.05 29.95
C LEU A 902 -34.44 12.10 29.17
N ASN A 903 -35.23 13.16 29.37
CA ASN A 903 -36.48 13.34 28.64
C ASN A 903 -36.23 13.58 27.14
N LEU A 904 -35.30 14.46 26.77
CA LEU A 904 -34.96 14.73 25.37
C LEU A 904 -34.48 13.46 24.63
N LEU A 905 -33.55 12.70 25.23
CA LEU A 905 -33.08 11.43 24.65
C LEU A 905 -34.24 10.46 24.43
N CYS A 906 -35.17 10.36 25.40
CA CYS A 906 -36.33 9.47 25.28
C CYS A 906 -37.32 9.92 24.21
N THR A 907 -37.72 11.19 24.21
CA THR A 907 -38.73 11.69 23.26
C THR A 907 -38.20 11.60 21.84
N GLU A 908 -36.95 11.99 21.62
CA GLU A 908 -36.36 11.98 20.28
C GLU A 908 -36.07 10.58 19.75
N ALA A 909 -35.71 9.62 20.62
CA ALA A 909 -35.58 8.22 20.22
C ALA A 909 -36.94 7.64 19.78
N LYS A 910 -38.01 7.98 20.51
CA LYS A 910 -39.37 7.55 20.15
C LYS A 910 -39.86 8.20 18.85
N GLU A 911 -39.55 9.47 18.63
CA GLU A 911 -39.83 10.17 17.36
C GLU A 911 -39.09 9.52 16.18
N ALA A 912 -37.88 9.01 16.39
CA ALA A 912 -37.14 8.23 15.41
C ALA A 912 -37.70 6.80 15.20
N GLY A 913 -38.72 6.39 15.97
CA GLY A 913 -39.40 5.11 15.82
C GLY A 913 -38.86 3.98 16.69
N ALA A 914 -37.98 4.28 17.66
CA ALA A 914 -37.44 3.29 18.59
C ALA A 914 -38.30 3.07 19.85
N ASN A 915 -38.15 1.89 20.42
CA ASN A 915 -38.65 1.50 21.72
C ASN A 915 -37.61 1.84 22.79
N VAL A 916 -37.95 2.72 23.74
CA VAL A 916 -37.01 3.18 24.76
C VAL A 916 -37.10 2.33 26.03
N ILE A 917 -35.95 1.91 26.54
CA ILE A 917 -35.76 1.17 27.79
C ILE A 917 -34.78 1.95 28.67
N PHE A 918 -35.20 2.32 29.87
CA PHE A 918 -34.33 2.89 30.88
C PHE A 918 -33.74 1.82 31.77
N THR A 919 -32.49 2.02 32.19
CA THR A 919 -31.89 1.29 33.31
C THR A 919 -31.56 2.28 34.42
N THR A 920 -31.95 1.96 35.65
CA THR A 920 -31.56 2.79 36.80
C THR A 920 -30.07 2.68 37.10
N ILE A 921 -29.52 3.64 37.84
CA ILE A 921 -28.08 3.78 38.09
C ILE A 921 -27.53 2.52 38.77
N THR A 922 -26.47 1.94 38.21
CA THR A 922 -25.73 0.83 38.81
C THR A 922 -25.10 1.26 40.15
N PRO A 923 -25.22 0.48 41.24
CA PRO A 923 -24.61 0.79 42.52
C PRO A 923 -23.08 0.93 42.44
N ASN A 924 -22.52 1.98 43.03
CA ASN A 924 -21.09 2.01 43.38
C ASN A 924 -20.87 1.18 44.67
N ASN A 925 -19.63 0.85 45.04
CA ASN A 925 -19.36 0.11 46.27
C ASN A 925 -18.02 0.50 46.90
N PRO A 926 -18.00 1.40 47.90
CA PRO A 926 -16.75 1.81 48.53
C PRO A 926 -16.04 0.62 49.18
N LYS A 927 -14.71 0.64 49.25
CA LYS A 927 -13.89 -0.41 49.93
C LYS A 927 -14.39 -0.81 51.32
N THR A 928 -15.05 0.11 52.02
CA THR A 928 -15.61 -0.08 53.37
C THR A 928 -17.00 -0.74 53.38
N GLY A 929 -17.63 -0.95 52.23
CA GLY A 929 -18.99 -1.49 52.12
C GLY A 929 -20.08 -0.56 52.67
N LYS A 930 -19.81 0.75 52.82
CA LYS A 930 -20.74 1.70 53.43
C LYS A 930 -22.07 1.81 52.67
N LEU A 931 -23.14 1.39 53.32
CA LEU A 931 -24.51 1.41 52.79
C LEU A 931 -25.03 2.81 52.47
N ALA A 932 -24.63 3.83 53.26
CA ALA A 932 -25.07 5.22 53.07
C ALA A 932 -24.69 5.82 51.71
N ALA A 933 -23.70 5.24 51.00
CA ALA A 933 -23.36 5.67 49.64
C ALA A 933 -24.48 5.34 48.62
N GLN A 934 -25.32 4.34 48.91
CA GLN A 934 -26.39 3.89 48.01
C GLN A 934 -27.63 4.78 48.03
N ASP A 935 -27.93 5.43 49.16
CA ASP A 935 -29.19 6.17 49.33
C ASP A 935 -29.34 7.30 48.31
N ASN A 936 -28.22 7.92 47.94
CA ASN A 936 -28.24 8.97 46.93
C ASN A 936 -28.34 8.43 45.49
N LEU A 937 -27.75 7.26 45.19
CA LEU A 937 -27.95 6.59 43.89
C LEU A 937 -29.39 6.10 43.72
N THR A 938 -30.02 5.64 44.82
CA THR A 938 -31.44 5.30 44.85
C THR A 938 -32.31 6.55 44.62
N LYS A 939 -31.98 7.69 45.23
CA LYS A 939 -32.65 8.97 44.97
C LYS A 939 -32.57 9.35 43.49
N TRP A 940 -31.37 9.33 42.90
CA TRP A 940 -31.17 9.74 41.51
C TRP A 940 -31.78 8.77 40.50
N SER A 941 -31.81 7.47 40.83
CA SER A 941 -32.58 6.47 40.08
C SER A 941 -34.09 6.77 40.08
N GLY A 942 -34.60 7.54 41.05
CA GLY A 942 -35.97 8.07 41.05
C GLY A 942 -36.27 8.96 39.85
N TYR A 943 -35.34 9.83 39.43
CA TYR A 943 -35.54 10.69 38.25
C TYR A 943 -35.69 9.89 36.96
N ILE A 944 -34.94 8.79 36.82
CA ILE A 944 -35.07 7.87 35.69
C ILE A 944 -36.47 7.25 35.66
N LYS A 945 -36.96 6.80 36.83
CA LYS A 945 -38.31 6.23 36.96
C LYS A 945 -39.39 7.26 36.62
N ASP A 946 -39.21 8.50 37.05
CA ASP A 946 -40.15 9.59 36.75
C ASP A 946 -40.19 9.88 35.25
N VAL A 947 -39.05 10.02 34.57
CA VAL A 947 -38.97 10.24 33.12
C VAL A 947 -39.55 9.06 32.34
N ALA A 948 -39.23 7.83 32.75
CA ALA A 948 -39.78 6.64 32.11
C ALA A 948 -41.30 6.57 32.22
N ALA A 949 -41.86 6.89 33.40
CA ALA A 949 -43.30 6.96 33.62
C ALA A 949 -43.95 8.08 32.80
N GLN A 950 -43.34 9.28 32.77
CA GLN A 950 -43.82 10.42 31.98
C GLN A 950 -43.91 10.10 30.48
N ASN A 951 -42.98 9.29 29.98
CA ASN A 951 -42.91 8.95 28.57
C ASN A 951 -43.55 7.61 28.21
N ASN A 952 -44.11 6.86 29.17
CA ASN A 952 -44.55 5.46 28.95
C ASN A 952 -43.43 4.60 28.33
N ALA A 953 -42.24 4.67 28.92
CA ALA A 953 -41.07 3.85 28.57
C ALA A 953 -40.86 2.75 29.63
N VAL A 954 -40.26 1.63 29.22
CA VAL A 954 -39.91 0.56 30.17
C VAL A 954 -38.75 1.04 31.05
N CYS A 955 -38.79 0.75 32.35
CA CYS A 955 -37.71 1.06 33.28
C CYS A 955 -37.32 -0.20 34.05
N LEU A 956 -36.06 -0.60 33.93
CA LEU A 956 -35.47 -1.71 34.66
C LEU A 956 -34.79 -1.17 35.92
N ASP A 957 -35.26 -1.58 37.10
CA ASP A 957 -34.77 -1.11 38.41
C ASP A 957 -33.51 -1.85 38.86
N ILE A 958 -32.49 -1.81 37.99
CA ILE A 958 -31.18 -2.45 38.17
C ILE A 958 -30.49 -2.01 39.48
N ASN A 959 -30.71 -0.77 39.94
CA ASN A 959 -30.16 -0.25 41.20
C ASN A 959 -30.61 -1.11 42.38
N ALA A 960 -31.92 -1.36 42.49
CA ALA A 960 -32.50 -2.12 43.59
C ALA A 960 -32.04 -3.59 43.57
N VAL A 961 -31.99 -4.20 42.38
CA VAL A 961 -31.60 -5.61 42.22
C VAL A 961 -30.12 -5.81 42.56
N LEU A 962 -29.24 -4.99 41.99
CA LEU A 962 -27.80 -5.07 42.29
C LEU A 962 -27.49 -4.68 43.73
N ARG A 963 -28.20 -3.71 44.33
CA ARG A 963 -28.04 -3.39 45.76
C ARG A 963 -28.32 -4.60 46.63
N LYS A 964 -29.36 -5.37 46.31
CA LYS A 964 -29.65 -6.64 46.99
C LYS A 964 -28.51 -7.64 46.80
N ILE A 965 -27.98 -7.80 45.59
CA ILE A 965 -26.87 -8.73 45.32
C ILE A 965 -25.60 -8.30 46.09
N TYR A 966 -25.30 -7.00 46.11
CA TYR A 966 -24.06 -6.49 46.69
C TYR A 966 -24.07 -6.40 48.21
N TYR A 967 -25.23 -6.18 48.83
CA TYR A 967 -25.29 -5.88 50.26
C TYR A 967 -26.17 -6.84 51.07
N TYR A 968 -27.08 -7.63 50.47
CA TYR A 968 -28.00 -8.47 51.24
C TYR A 968 -27.35 -9.79 51.68
N ASP A 969 -27.29 -10.00 52.99
CA ASP A 969 -26.86 -11.25 53.59
C ASP A 969 -28.08 -12.15 53.82
N GLU A 970 -28.17 -13.26 53.11
CA GLU A 970 -29.29 -14.21 53.22
C GLU A 970 -29.35 -14.91 54.57
N ALA A 971 -28.20 -15.18 55.20
CA ALA A 971 -28.16 -15.85 56.50
C ALA A 971 -28.66 -14.91 57.62
N LEU A 972 -28.45 -13.61 57.47
CA LEU A 972 -28.88 -12.58 58.43
C LEU A 972 -30.21 -11.91 58.05
N GLY A 973 -30.71 -12.11 56.83
CA GLY A 973 -31.96 -11.56 56.32
C GLY A 973 -31.97 -10.02 56.19
N LYS A 974 -30.80 -9.38 56.06
CA LYS A 974 -30.66 -7.91 56.02
C LYS A 974 -29.45 -7.46 55.19
N GLU A 975 -29.45 -6.19 54.79
CA GLU A 975 -28.26 -5.57 54.19
C GLU A 975 -27.14 -5.40 55.22
N THR A 976 -25.90 -5.71 54.84
CA THR A 976 -24.71 -5.57 55.70
C THR A 976 -23.54 -4.94 54.94
N GLU A 977 -22.74 -4.13 55.64
CA GLU A 977 -21.52 -3.56 55.07
C GLU A 977 -20.44 -4.62 54.81
N GLU A 978 -20.46 -5.72 55.58
CA GLU A 978 -19.58 -6.88 55.37
C GLU A 978 -19.84 -7.52 54.01
N LYS A 979 -21.12 -7.76 53.67
CA LYS A 979 -21.48 -8.27 52.34
C LYS A 979 -21.10 -7.31 51.22
N GLY A 980 -21.25 -6.00 51.47
CA GLY A 980 -20.76 -4.95 50.61
C GLY A 980 -19.26 -5.07 50.33
N ALA A 981 -18.45 -5.21 51.38
CA ALA A 981 -17.00 -5.35 51.25
C ALA A 981 -16.57 -6.63 50.52
N GLU A 982 -17.31 -7.74 50.66
CA GLU A 982 -17.10 -8.95 49.86
C GLU A 982 -17.37 -8.70 48.37
N SER A 983 -18.51 -8.09 48.06
CA SER A 983 -18.90 -7.78 46.68
C SER A 983 -17.93 -6.83 46.01
N TYR A 984 -17.35 -5.87 46.76
CA TYR A 984 -16.27 -5.00 46.29
C TYR A 984 -15.04 -5.81 45.84
N LYS A 985 -14.62 -6.78 46.65
CA LYS A 985 -13.46 -7.64 46.33
C LYS A 985 -13.72 -8.55 45.13
N GLN A 986 -14.98 -8.88 44.86
CA GLN A 986 -15.35 -9.78 43.79
C GLN A 986 -15.56 -9.08 42.44
N TYR A 987 -16.38 -8.02 42.42
CA TYR A 987 -16.93 -7.45 41.18
C TYR A 987 -16.33 -6.10 40.77
N PHE A 988 -15.62 -5.42 41.68
CA PHE A 988 -15.02 -4.10 41.43
C PHE A 988 -13.51 -4.20 41.21
N LEU A 989 -12.89 -3.12 40.72
CA LEU A 989 -11.44 -3.01 40.53
C LEU A 989 -10.67 -2.83 41.87
N SER A 990 -10.81 -3.81 42.75
CA SER A 990 -10.08 -3.87 44.02
C SER A 990 -8.68 -4.49 43.85
N PRO A 991 -7.71 -4.20 44.73
CA PRO A 991 -6.43 -4.89 44.75
C PRO A 991 -6.58 -6.42 44.82
N GLU A 992 -7.55 -6.90 45.59
CA GLU A 992 -7.86 -8.33 45.72
C GLU A 992 -8.42 -8.92 44.42
N ALA A 993 -9.22 -8.17 43.67
CA ALA A 993 -9.70 -8.60 42.36
C ALA A 993 -8.54 -8.69 41.35
N MET A 994 -7.60 -7.73 41.35
CA MET A 994 -6.47 -7.73 40.41
C MET A 994 -5.59 -8.98 40.57
N GLU A 995 -5.39 -9.45 41.80
CA GLU A 995 -4.62 -10.68 42.06
C GLU A 995 -5.25 -11.92 41.40
N ARG A 996 -6.58 -11.94 41.21
CA ARG A 996 -7.28 -13.04 40.53
C ARG A 996 -7.02 -13.07 39.02
N PHE A 997 -6.62 -11.94 38.44
CA PHE A 997 -6.39 -11.77 37.00
C PHE A 997 -4.91 -11.74 36.62
N LYS A 998 -4.01 -12.02 37.57
CA LYS A 998 -2.54 -11.96 37.40
C LYS A 998 -1.95 -12.86 36.30
N GLU A 999 -2.69 -13.86 35.84
CA GLU A 999 -2.25 -14.77 34.78
C GLU A 999 -2.34 -14.12 33.39
N TYR A 1000 -3.00 -12.96 33.29
CA TYR A 1000 -3.10 -12.16 32.07
C TYR A 1000 -2.25 -10.89 32.20
N PRO A 1001 -1.75 -10.32 31.08
CA PRO A 1001 -0.96 -9.10 31.12
C PRO A 1001 -1.83 -7.92 31.60
N ILE A 1002 -1.65 -7.50 32.86
CA ILE A 1002 -2.26 -6.28 33.40
C ILE A 1002 -1.28 -5.14 33.20
N SER A 1003 -1.73 -4.05 32.56
CA SER A 1003 -0.91 -2.85 32.35
C SER A 1003 -0.49 -2.21 33.68
N ASP A 1004 0.66 -1.54 33.70
CA ASP A 1004 1.12 -0.88 34.92
C ASP A 1004 0.18 0.28 35.31
N ASP A 1005 -0.50 0.91 34.36
CA ASP A 1005 -1.58 1.87 34.63
C ASP A 1005 -2.75 1.22 35.38
N MET A 1006 -3.20 0.02 34.98
CA MET A 1006 -4.25 -0.70 35.70
C MET A 1006 -3.81 -1.15 37.10
N LYS A 1007 -2.57 -1.63 37.24
CA LYS A 1007 -2.00 -1.95 38.57
C LYS A 1007 -1.92 -0.71 39.45
N ASN A 1008 -1.49 0.42 38.89
CA ASN A 1008 -1.40 1.69 39.61
C ASN A 1008 -2.78 2.24 39.97
N LYS A 1009 -3.77 2.14 39.08
CA LYS A 1009 -5.16 2.53 39.36
C LYS A 1009 -5.73 1.73 40.52
N ALA A 1010 -5.62 0.40 40.48
CA ALA A 1010 -6.09 -0.46 41.56
C ALA A 1010 -5.34 -0.22 42.89
N ALA A 1011 -4.03 0.07 42.85
CA ALA A 1011 -3.20 0.28 44.04
C ALA A 1011 -3.37 1.68 44.67
N THR A 1012 -3.60 2.71 43.85
CA THR A 1012 -3.54 4.13 44.28
C THR A 1012 -4.92 4.73 44.50
N TYR A 1013 -5.95 4.23 43.82
CA TYR A 1013 -7.32 4.68 43.94
C TYR A 1013 -8.20 3.45 44.19
N GLY A 1014 -8.79 3.33 45.38
CA GLY A 1014 -9.77 2.29 45.66
C GLY A 1014 -11.04 2.51 44.83
N ASP A 1015 -10.99 2.15 43.55
CA ASP A 1015 -12.03 2.39 42.56
C ASP A 1015 -13.27 1.60 42.92
N TRP A 1016 -14.22 2.33 43.49
CA TRP A 1016 -15.51 1.83 43.94
C TRP A 1016 -16.62 2.00 42.91
N THR A 1017 -16.27 2.46 41.72
CA THR A 1017 -17.23 2.71 40.65
C THR A 1017 -17.09 1.65 39.59
N HIS A 1018 -15.90 1.49 39.02
CA HIS A 1018 -15.70 0.62 37.86
C HIS A 1018 -15.59 -0.85 38.28
N VAL A 1019 -16.13 -1.69 37.41
CA VAL A 1019 -16.21 -3.13 37.61
C VAL A 1019 -15.16 -3.86 36.79
N ASN A 1020 -14.77 -5.03 37.27
CA ASN A 1020 -14.00 -5.98 36.49
C ASN A 1020 -14.93 -6.78 35.55
N GLU A 1021 -14.36 -7.65 34.72
CA GLU A 1021 -15.09 -8.55 33.83
C GLU A 1021 -16.25 -9.32 34.51
N ASP A 1022 -16.05 -9.88 35.72
CA ASP A 1022 -17.12 -10.58 36.43
C ASP A 1022 -18.27 -9.65 36.78
N GLY A 1023 -17.96 -8.44 37.25
CA GLY A 1023 -18.96 -7.43 37.63
C GLY A 1023 -19.71 -6.91 36.42
N ALA A 1024 -19.02 -6.65 35.31
CA ALA A 1024 -19.63 -6.25 34.05
C ALA A 1024 -20.61 -7.31 33.53
N ASN A 1025 -20.21 -8.58 33.56
CA ASN A 1025 -21.06 -9.69 33.14
C ASN A 1025 -22.26 -9.88 34.09
N LEU A 1026 -22.06 -9.75 35.41
CA LEU A 1026 -23.15 -9.80 36.39
C LEU A 1026 -24.21 -8.73 36.13
N ILE A 1027 -23.79 -7.50 35.84
CA ILE A 1027 -24.71 -6.40 35.52
C ILE A 1027 -25.47 -6.71 34.23
N ALA A 1028 -24.78 -7.13 33.17
CA ALA A 1028 -25.41 -7.48 31.90
C ALA A 1028 -26.46 -8.59 32.05
N ARG A 1029 -26.12 -9.65 32.80
CA ARG A 1029 -27.04 -10.73 33.12
C ARG A 1029 -28.26 -10.23 33.90
N THR A 1030 -28.04 -9.39 34.89
CA THR A 1030 -29.12 -8.83 35.72
C THR A 1030 -30.07 -7.99 34.86
N ILE A 1031 -29.55 -7.20 33.93
CA ILE A 1031 -30.35 -6.45 32.96
C ILE A 1031 -31.20 -7.39 32.10
N ALA A 1032 -30.62 -8.45 31.58
CA ALA A 1032 -31.35 -9.43 30.77
C ALA A 1032 -32.45 -10.15 31.57
N GLU A 1033 -32.18 -10.55 32.81
CA GLU A 1033 -33.15 -11.20 33.70
C GLU A 1033 -34.32 -10.26 34.06
N GLU A 1034 -34.06 -8.98 34.32
CA GLU A 1034 -35.12 -8.00 34.58
C GLU A 1034 -35.89 -7.64 33.30
N LEU A 1035 -35.21 -7.58 32.16
CA LEU A 1035 -35.86 -7.37 30.86
C LEU A 1035 -36.82 -8.51 30.53
N ALA A 1036 -36.44 -9.77 30.79
CA ALA A 1036 -37.29 -10.94 30.58
C ALA A 1036 -38.57 -10.92 31.45
N LYS A 1037 -38.55 -10.20 32.58
CA LYS A 1037 -39.72 -10.00 33.47
C LYS A 1037 -40.55 -8.77 33.09
N SER A 1038 -40.04 -7.92 32.20
CA SER A 1038 -40.68 -6.66 31.82
C SER A 1038 -41.79 -6.84 30.78
N GLN A 1039 -42.55 -5.78 30.52
CA GLN A 1039 -43.55 -5.71 29.45
C GLN A 1039 -42.94 -5.35 28.07
N SER A 1040 -41.61 -5.24 27.98
CA SER A 1040 -40.94 -4.90 26.71
C SER A 1040 -41.11 -6.04 25.71
N PRO A 1041 -41.44 -5.78 24.44
CA PRO A 1041 -41.39 -6.82 23.41
C PRO A 1041 -39.97 -7.38 23.21
N LEU A 1042 -38.93 -6.64 23.63
CA LEU A 1042 -37.55 -7.13 23.65
C LEU A 1042 -37.36 -8.35 24.58
N ALA A 1043 -38.26 -8.56 25.56
CA ALA A 1043 -38.21 -9.73 26.45
C ALA A 1043 -38.24 -11.06 25.69
N ASN A 1044 -38.86 -11.11 24.50
CA ASN A 1044 -38.91 -12.31 23.66
C ASN A 1044 -37.54 -12.67 23.05
N TYR A 1045 -36.61 -11.72 23.05
CA TYR A 1045 -35.28 -11.87 22.48
C TYR A 1045 -34.22 -12.22 23.51
N VAL A 1046 -34.59 -12.28 24.80
CA VAL A 1046 -33.71 -12.75 25.86
C VAL A 1046 -33.49 -14.25 25.71
N LEU A 1047 -32.24 -14.68 25.81
CA LEU A 1047 -31.89 -16.10 25.88
C LEU A 1047 -32.48 -16.74 27.14
N LYS A 1048 -33.20 -17.85 26.95
CA LYS A 1048 -33.83 -18.62 28.03
C LYS A 1048 -32.90 -19.67 28.60
#